data_AF-A0A7J7X3Q2-F1
#
_entry.id   AF-A0A7J7X3Q2-F1
#
_cell.length_a   1.000
_cell.length_b   1.000
_cell.length_c   1.000
_cell.angle_alpha   90.00
_cell.angle_beta   90.00
_cell.angle_gamma   90.00
#
_symmetry.space_group_name_H-M   'P 1'
#
loop_
_entity.id
_entity.type
_entity.pdbx_description
1 polymer ?
#
loop_
_entity_poly.entity_id
_entity_poly.type
_entity_poly.pdbx_seq_one_letter_code
_entity_poly.pdbx_strand_id
1 'polypeptide(L)'
;MEEMKEVENYANLVCNLPEKRETFSHGYEKENKHLIHDFKELQLKQEAQIKEVEEMLYQEGLSEIALRSPSEQIAYLLVERSKLLRKLELGDSNPESQRCLSSNLQKEFPQSYNEDLEQNKTSQNCLERDAEQIAERLEKAHEEIRRLMDELQGKEKEQSKLDSTLEKAQLEIEELRENLTKLKENDSIDLKKAKEHNQRLDEEILALRNRVRSLDSEKKVLGEVVERLKGDIRESQENKQLGNHSPGKTVGAEQKIQGPSSGEKPKCQQQEELQQLRQNLHRLQILCNSAEKELRYERGKNLDLKQHNSLLQEENIKIKIELKQAQQKLLDSAKMCSSLTAEWNHCQQKIKELKLDVRKQAQSIKSQEKLEKAKVADAEEKILDLQQKLEHAHKVCLTETCILGKKELEERIREAMENETKIKQQYQEEQQKRKLLDQNINELQKAVKILQDKENRMEMTSSQQQSRIQQQEAQLKQLENEKRKSDENLKSNRELAEKVSKLQQEKEALREEYGKFLKQFDSHMRNYNEKHHHYKAKFHRVKDRLIHEVELRDGRIKQLESEIGILRQQVAKKKAFQDQVTAKNDILLLEKRKLLEQLTEQEELIHDNKCIISSVQHRIFFLDKENKQLQENSLRLTQQVGFLERIISSIQIRRAEETSSGIPEFEVFNKILPLPRSSFSGTGLAQSAGSLQETEERKSEEVANPKFPKSLTCSQNSKAGYINVASLKETHCVQEQDQKSEL
;
A
#
# COMPACT_ATOMS: atom_id res chain seq x y z
N MET A 1 10.43 45.87 -21.61
CA MET A 1 10.09 44.85 -22.64
C MET A 1 10.36 43.44 -22.10
N GLU A 2 11.37 43.33 -21.24
CA GLU A 2 11.72 42.27 -20.30
C GLU A 2 10.49 41.47 -19.84
N GLU A 3 9.50 42.08 -19.18
CA GLU A 3 8.34 41.37 -18.61
C GLU A 3 7.58 40.50 -19.63
N MET A 4 7.40 40.96 -20.88
CA MET A 4 6.77 40.12 -21.91
C MET A 4 7.69 38.99 -22.38
N LYS A 5 9.01 39.20 -22.44
CA LYS A 5 9.99 38.13 -22.71
C LYS A 5 10.08 37.13 -21.55
N GLU A 6 9.94 37.56 -20.30
CA GLU A 6 9.89 36.66 -19.14
C GLU A 6 8.61 35.83 -19.15
N VAL A 7 7.44 36.44 -19.43
CA VAL A 7 6.17 35.70 -19.59
C VAL A 7 6.22 34.74 -20.77
N GLU A 8 6.82 35.14 -21.91
CA GLU A 8 7.01 34.28 -23.08
C GLU A 8 8.00 33.14 -22.80
N ASN A 9 9.09 33.39 -22.07
CA ASN A 9 10.00 32.35 -21.59
C ASN A 9 9.32 31.38 -20.60
N TYR A 10 8.49 31.89 -19.68
CA TYR A 10 7.72 31.06 -18.75
C TYR A 10 6.66 30.22 -19.48
N ALA A 11 5.94 30.80 -20.44
CA ALA A 11 4.99 30.07 -21.27
C ALA A 11 5.69 28.94 -22.05
N ASN A 12 6.82 29.24 -22.71
CA ASN A 12 7.62 28.23 -23.38
C ASN A 12 8.17 27.16 -22.41
N LEU A 13 8.55 27.53 -21.18
CA LEU A 13 8.98 26.57 -20.15
C LEU A 13 7.84 25.64 -19.73
N VAL A 14 6.61 26.16 -19.59
CA VAL A 14 5.39 25.40 -19.26
C VAL A 14 4.94 24.50 -20.42
N CYS A 15 4.99 24.98 -21.67
CA CYS A 15 4.68 24.17 -22.85
C CYS A 15 5.69 23.02 -23.06
N ASN A 16 6.96 23.25 -22.75
CA ASN A 16 8.03 22.23 -22.90
C ASN A 16 8.19 21.33 -21.67
N LEU A 17 7.52 21.62 -20.55
CA LEU A 17 7.52 20.79 -19.35
C LEU A 17 6.89 19.38 -19.53
N PRO A 18 5.78 19.17 -20.26
CA PRO A 18 5.29 17.82 -20.57
C PRO A 18 6.28 17.01 -21.43
N GLU A 19 6.86 17.57 -22.49
CA GLU A 19 7.87 16.85 -23.30
C GLU A 19 9.11 16.48 -22.49
N LYS A 20 9.59 17.40 -21.62
CA LYS A 20 10.66 17.11 -20.66
C LYS A 20 10.27 16.00 -19.68
N ARG A 21 9.00 15.93 -19.26
CA ARG A 21 8.50 14.86 -18.39
C ARG A 21 8.40 13.52 -19.12
N GLU A 22 7.94 13.49 -20.37
CA GLU A 22 7.88 12.25 -21.18
C GLU A 22 9.27 11.73 -21.50
N THR A 23 10.20 12.59 -21.94
CA THR A 23 11.59 12.18 -22.23
C THR A 23 12.31 11.68 -20.97
N PHE A 24 12.14 12.34 -19.82
CA PHE A 24 12.64 11.86 -18.52
C PHE A 24 12.01 10.52 -18.13
N SER A 25 10.67 10.40 -18.22
CA SER A 25 9.95 9.16 -17.92
C SER A 25 10.34 8.00 -18.83
N HIS A 26 10.61 8.24 -20.12
CA HIS A 26 11.09 7.23 -21.05
C HIS A 26 12.55 6.83 -20.75
N GLY A 27 13.36 7.76 -20.25
CA GLY A 27 14.68 7.49 -19.67
C GLY A 27 14.59 6.47 -18.53
N TYR A 28 13.78 6.74 -17.49
CA TYR A 28 13.56 5.81 -16.39
C TYR A 28 12.93 4.49 -16.84
N GLU A 29 12.01 4.50 -17.79
CA GLU A 29 11.42 3.26 -18.30
C GLU A 29 12.47 2.38 -19.01
N LYS A 30 13.43 2.99 -19.72
CA LYS A 30 14.54 2.31 -20.38
C LYS A 30 15.60 1.82 -19.39
N GLU A 31 15.95 2.64 -18.40
CA GLU A 31 16.89 2.29 -17.32
C GLU A 31 16.33 1.16 -16.45
N ASN A 32 15.06 1.23 -16.06
CA ASN A 32 14.39 0.15 -15.31
C ASN A 32 14.31 -1.15 -16.14
N LYS A 33 14.08 -1.08 -17.46
CA LYS A 33 14.19 -2.25 -18.34
C LYS A 33 15.60 -2.86 -18.37
N HIS A 34 16.65 -2.04 -18.29
CA HIS A 34 18.04 -2.49 -18.19
C HIS A 34 18.31 -3.14 -16.83
N LEU A 35 17.93 -2.51 -15.71
CA LEU A 35 18.06 -3.06 -14.37
C LEU A 35 17.29 -4.39 -14.20
N ILE A 36 16.11 -4.53 -14.82
CA ILE A 36 15.33 -5.78 -14.85
C ILE A 36 16.01 -6.88 -15.70
N HIS A 37 16.79 -6.50 -16.72
CA HIS A 37 17.61 -7.45 -17.48
C HIS A 37 18.81 -7.91 -16.63
N ASP A 38 19.55 -6.96 -16.08
CA ASP A 38 20.80 -7.21 -15.35
C ASP A 38 20.54 -7.98 -14.04
N PHE A 39 19.42 -7.70 -13.36
CA PHE A 39 18.97 -8.49 -12.21
C PHE A 39 18.71 -9.95 -12.59
N LYS A 40 18.14 -10.23 -13.76
CA LYS A 40 17.94 -11.62 -14.25
C LYS A 40 19.26 -12.27 -14.63
N GLU A 41 20.20 -11.52 -15.20
CA GLU A 41 21.53 -12.04 -15.52
C GLU A 41 22.31 -12.37 -14.25
N LEU A 42 22.21 -11.54 -13.21
CA LEU A 42 22.74 -11.83 -11.87
C LEU A 42 22.05 -13.03 -11.22
N GLN A 43 20.72 -13.14 -11.31
CA GLN A 43 19.99 -14.32 -10.81
C GLN A 43 20.46 -15.60 -11.52
N LEU A 44 20.61 -15.59 -12.85
CA LEU A 44 21.10 -16.74 -13.61
C LEU A 44 22.54 -17.11 -13.25
N LYS A 45 23.41 -16.12 -12.98
CA LYS A 45 24.77 -16.37 -12.47
C LYS A 45 24.75 -16.97 -11.06
N GLN A 46 23.87 -16.49 -10.19
CA GLN A 46 23.69 -17.04 -8.84
C GLN A 46 23.15 -18.47 -8.88
N GLU A 47 22.16 -18.76 -9.74
CA GLU A 47 21.63 -20.12 -9.95
C GLU A 47 22.66 -21.08 -10.57
N ALA A 48 23.63 -20.57 -11.35
CA ALA A 48 24.75 -21.36 -11.85
C ALA A 48 25.76 -21.66 -10.73
N GLN A 49 26.15 -20.66 -9.94
CA GLN A 49 27.06 -20.83 -8.79
C GLN A 49 26.49 -21.75 -7.71
N ILE A 50 25.18 -21.69 -7.45
CA ILE A 50 24.52 -22.62 -6.52
C ILE A 50 24.63 -24.06 -7.03
N LYS A 51 24.41 -24.31 -8.33
CA LYS A 51 24.55 -25.66 -8.92
C LYS A 51 25.99 -26.17 -8.92
N GLU A 52 26.96 -25.28 -9.14
CA GLU A 52 28.39 -25.59 -9.04
C GLU A 52 28.76 -26.01 -7.60
N VAL A 53 28.23 -25.30 -6.58
CA VAL A 53 28.41 -25.67 -5.16
C VAL A 53 27.66 -26.96 -4.80
N GLU A 54 26.42 -27.16 -5.28
CA GLU A 54 25.68 -28.42 -5.12
C GLU A 54 26.44 -29.61 -5.74
N GLU A 55 27.04 -29.43 -6.91
CA GLU A 55 27.82 -30.48 -7.59
C GLU A 55 29.13 -30.78 -6.83
N MET A 56 29.88 -29.76 -6.38
CA MET A 56 31.06 -29.97 -5.52
C MET A 56 30.71 -30.69 -4.22
N LEU A 57 29.62 -30.30 -3.54
CA LEU A 57 29.13 -30.99 -2.35
C LEU A 57 28.72 -32.45 -2.65
N TYR A 58 28.19 -32.73 -3.85
CA TYR A 58 27.84 -34.09 -4.27
C TYR A 58 29.09 -34.94 -4.54
N GLN A 59 30.14 -34.36 -5.14
CA GLN A 59 31.42 -35.03 -5.39
C GLN A 59 32.16 -35.39 -4.09
N GLU A 60 32.12 -34.50 -3.08
CA GLU A 60 32.66 -34.75 -1.72
C GLU A 60 31.73 -35.60 -0.82
N GLY A 61 30.62 -36.14 -1.36
CA GLY A 61 29.71 -37.03 -0.64
C GLY A 61 28.79 -36.34 0.40
N LEU A 62 28.70 -35.01 0.39
CA LEU A 62 27.91 -34.17 1.29
C LEU A 62 26.49 -33.87 0.74
N SER A 63 25.89 -34.83 0.04
CA SER A 63 24.62 -34.65 -0.69
C SER A 63 23.41 -34.31 0.19
N GLU A 64 23.41 -34.70 1.47
CA GLU A 64 22.37 -34.30 2.45
C GLU A 64 22.41 -32.79 2.80
N ILE A 65 23.55 -32.12 2.56
CA ILE A 65 23.75 -30.69 2.82
C ILE A 65 23.50 -29.86 1.56
N ALA A 66 23.71 -30.41 0.35
CA ALA A 66 23.40 -29.72 -0.91
C ALA A 66 21.92 -29.28 -0.99
N LEU A 67 20.99 -30.06 -0.43
CA LEU A 67 19.56 -29.74 -0.37
C LEU A 67 19.16 -28.71 0.72
N ARG A 68 20.14 -28.06 1.37
CA ARG A 68 19.94 -27.05 2.43
C ARG A 68 20.13 -25.63 1.91
N SER A 69 19.57 -24.66 2.63
CA SER A 69 19.75 -23.24 2.29
C SER A 69 21.24 -22.85 2.36
N PRO A 70 21.72 -21.87 1.57
CA PRO A 70 23.14 -21.48 1.57
C PRO A 70 23.69 -21.09 2.95
N SER A 71 22.85 -20.53 3.83
CA SER A 71 23.20 -20.24 5.23
C SER A 71 23.39 -21.51 6.08
N GLU A 72 22.55 -22.54 5.90
CA GLU A 72 22.74 -23.86 6.51
C GLU A 72 23.98 -24.57 5.95
N GLN A 73 24.23 -24.50 4.64
CA GLN A 73 25.43 -25.05 3.99
C GLN A 73 26.71 -24.43 4.57
N ILE A 74 26.77 -23.09 4.64
CA ILE A 74 27.89 -22.35 5.24
C ILE A 74 28.05 -22.71 6.72
N ALA A 75 26.97 -22.78 7.50
CA ALA A 75 27.03 -23.16 8.91
C ALA A 75 27.59 -24.58 9.11
N TYR A 76 27.17 -25.55 8.28
CA TYR A 76 27.67 -26.93 8.33
C TYR A 76 29.17 -27.00 7.97
N LEU A 77 29.58 -26.34 6.87
CA LEU A 77 30.97 -26.30 6.43
C LEU A 77 31.88 -25.60 7.45
N LEU A 78 31.40 -24.56 8.14
CA LEU A 78 32.14 -23.93 9.24
C LEU A 78 32.29 -24.86 10.45
N VAL A 79 31.25 -25.63 10.81
CA VAL A 79 31.31 -26.62 11.90
C VAL A 79 32.28 -27.76 11.58
N GLU A 80 32.23 -28.33 10.38
CA GLU A 80 33.20 -29.37 9.98
C GLU A 80 34.62 -28.80 9.84
N ARG A 81 34.79 -27.58 9.32
CA ARG A 81 36.10 -26.90 9.33
C ARG A 81 36.65 -26.72 10.75
N SER A 82 35.82 -26.29 11.71
CA SER A 82 36.23 -26.19 13.13
C SER A 82 36.55 -27.55 13.76
N LYS A 83 35.85 -28.62 13.34
CA LYS A 83 36.08 -29.99 13.79
C LYS A 83 37.33 -30.63 13.17
N LEU A 84 37.70 -30.25 11.95
CA LEU A 84 38.95 -30.60 11.29
C LEU A 84 40.14 -29.81 11.87
N LEU A 85 39.98 -28.50 12.09
CA LEU A 85 40.98 -27.68 12.79
C LEU A 85 41.26 -28.24 14.19
N ARG A 86 40.23 -28.56 14.98
CA ARG A 86 40.41 -29.21 16.29
C ARG A 86 41.11 -30.58 16.22
N LYS A 87 40.97 -31.32 15.12
CA LYS A 87 41.71 -32.58 14.89
C LYS A 87 43.18 -32.33 14.54
N LEU A 88 43.50 -31.23 13.86
CA LEU A 88 44.88 -30.79 13.61
C LEU A 88 45.53 -30.23 14.89
N GLU A 89 44.80 -29.43 15.66
CA GLU A 89 45.23 -28.88 16.96
C GLU A 89 45.47 -29.98 18.02
N LEU A 90 44.69 -31.08 18.01
CA LEU A 90 45.00 -32.29 18.79
C LEU A 90 46.03 -33.22 18.10
N GLY A 91 46.34 -32.98 16.82
CA GLY A 91 47.32 -33.73 16.04
C GLY A 91 48.75 -33.30 16.31
N ASP A 92 48.98 -31.99 16.44
CA ASP A 92 50.28 -31.38 16.80
C ASP A 92 50.58 -31.50 18.31
N SER A 93 50.55 -32.73 18.81
CA SER A 93 51.00 -33.11 20.15
C SER A 93 51.61 -34.52 20.18
N ASN A 94 52.40 -34.86 19.16
CA ASN A 94 53.25 -36.06 19.19
C ASN A 94 54.65 -35.84 18.55
N PRO A 95 55.58 -35.19 19.25
CA PRO A 95 56.92 -34.82 18.74
C PRO A 95 57.93 -36.00 18.68
N GLU A 96 57.46 -37.25 18.67
CA GLU A 96 58.33 -38.44 18.74
C GLU A 96 58.56 -39.15 17.40
N SER A 97 57.73 -38.92 16.38
CA SER A 97 57.85 -39.63 15.09
C SER A 97 58.94 -39.09 14.14
N GLN A 98 59.69 -38.06 14.52
CA GLN A 98 60.71 -37.41 13.67
C GLN A 98 62.12 -37.38 14.31
N ARG A 99 62.47 -38.37 15.14
CA ARG A 99 63.81 -38.48 15.76
C ARG A 99 64.48 -39.86 15.67
N CYS A 100 63.90 -40.80 14.94
CA CYS A 100 64.31 -42.23 14.96
C CYS A 100 65.12 -42.73 13.74
N LEU A 101 65.68 -41.86 12.89
CA LEU A 101 66.50 -42.26 11.73
C LEU A 101 67.85 -41.49 11.62
N SER A 102 68.31 -40.84 12.68
CA SER A 102 69.48 -39.94 12.62
C SER A 102 70.50 -40.09 13.77
N SER A 103 70.62 -41.27 14.39
CA SER A 103 71.88 -41.71 15.01
C SER A 103 71.84 -43.17 15.49
N ASN A 104 72.60 -44.05 14.82
CA ASN A 104 73.12 -45.28 15.41
C ASN A 104 74.29 -45.82 14.56
N LEU A 105 75.24 -46.51 15.21
CA LEU A 105 76.41 -47.17 14.61
C LEU A 105 77.46 -46.26 13.92
N GLN A 106 78.18 -45.49 14.73
CA GLN A 106 79.52 -44.98 14.37
C GLN A 106 80.58 -46.04 14.67
N LYS A 107 81.08 -46.78 13.66
CA LYS A 107 82.25 -47.71 13.66
C LYS A 107 82.34 -48.36 12.25
N GLU A 108 83.45 -48.52 11.54
CA GLU A 108 84.91 -48.37 11.78
C GLU A 108 85.66 -47.91 10.49
N PHE A 109 86.66 -47.00 10.62
CA PHE A 109 87.92 -46.74 9.82
C PHE A 109 88.02 -46.90 8.25
N PRO A 110 89.01 -46.29 7.53
CA PRO A 110 89.53 -44.90 7.57
C PRO A 110 90.05 -44.31 6.19
N GLN A 111 90.67 -43.11 6.23
CA GLN A 111 91.58 -42.48 5.21
C GLN A 111 90.91 -41.92 3.91
N SER A 112 91.45 -40.92 3.18
CA SER A 112 92.82 -40.33 3.13
C SER A 112 92.91 -38.78 3.30
N TYR A 113 93.63 -38.03 2.42
CA TYR A 113 94.35 -36.76 2.74
C TYR A 113 94.00 -35.53 1.85
N ASN A 114 94.43 -34.33 2.28
CA ASN A 114 94.09 -33.01 1.73
C ASN A 114 94.63 -32.67 0.32
N GLU A 115 93.86 -31.90 -0.48
CA GLU A 115 94.42 -31.07 -1.58
C GLU A 115 93.64 -29.77 -1.93
N ASP A 116 92.41 -29.54 -1.43
CA ASP A 116 91.42 -28.61 -2.02
C ASP A 116 91.48 -27.10 -1.65
N LEU A 117 92.66 -26.50 -1.42
CA LEU A 117 92.72 -25.08 -1.01
C LEU A 117 92.47 -24.08 -2.18
N GLU A 118 92.91 -24.40 -3.41
CA GLU A 118 92.67 -23.52 -4.56
C GLU A 118 91.29 -23.71 -5.21
N GLN A 119 90.70 -24.92 -5.18
CA GLN A 119 89.29 -25.11 -5.61
C GLN A 119 88.30 -24.32 -4.75
N ASN A 120 88.63 -24.06 -3.48
CA ASN A 120 87.80 -23.25 -2.59
C ASN A 120 87.64 -21.82 -3.12
N LYS A 121 88.70 -21.18 -3.63
CA LYS A 121 88.63 -19.78 -4.11
C LYS A 121 87.73 -19.61 -5.32
N THR A 122 87.83 -20.48 -6.33
CA THR A 122 86.95 -20.44 -7.51
C THR A 122 85.51 -20.80 -7.16
N SER A 123 85.29 -21.75 -6.24
CA SER A 123 83.95 -22.06 -5.73
C SER A 123 83.34 -20.89 -4.97
N GLN A 124 84.10 -20.24 -4.08
CA GLN A 124 83.67 -19.07 -3.31
C GLN A 124 83.29 -17.90 -4.23
N ASN A 125 84.10 -17.60 -5.25
CA ASN A 125 83.80 -16.58 -6.26
C ASN A 125 82.58 -16.91 -7.15
N CYS A 126 82.10 -18.16 -7.19
CA CYS A 126 80.81 -18.51 -7.81
C CYS A 126 79.65 -18.29 -6.83
N LEU A 127 79.77 -18.83 -5.60
CA LEU A 127 78.76 -18.68 -4.55
C LEU A 127 78.49 -17.20 -4.20
N GLU A 128 79.51 -16.34 -4.27
CA GLU A 128 79.38 -14.89 -4.05
C GLU A 128 78.53 -14.23 -5.15
N ARG A 129 78.77 -14.53 -6.43
CA ARG A 129 77.94 -14.04 -7.57
C ARG A 129 76.52 -14.61 -7.59
N ASP A 130 76.33 -15.83 -7.10
CA ASP A 130 75.00 -16.41 -6.95
C ASP A 130 74.25 -15.78 -5.77
N ALA A 131 74.95 -15.47 -4.67
CA ALA A 131 74.39 -14.71 -3.54
C ALA A 131 74.05 -13.26 -3.93
N GLU A 132 74.87 -12.57 -4.72
CA GLU A 132 74.58 -11.25 -5.28
C GLU A 132 73.31 -11.28 -6.15
N GLN A 133 73.17 -12.26 -7.04
CA GLN A 133 71.95 -12.43 -7.85
C GLN A 133 70.71 -12.76 -7.02
N ILE A 134 70.85 -13.52 -5.93
CA ILE A 134 69.76 -13.80 -4.99
C ILE A 134 69.37 -12.52 -4.23
N ALA A 135 70.35 -11.72 -3.80
CA ALA A 135 70.12 -10.43 -3.15
C ALA A 135 69.41 -9.43 -4.08
N GLU A 136 69.85 -9.30 -5.33
CA GLU A 136 69.24 -8.39 -6.32
C GLU A 136 67.79 -8.82 -6.67
N ARG A 137 67.52 -10.14 -6.72
CA ARG A 137 66.16 -10.67 -6.90
C ARG A 137 65.28 -10.43 -5.66
N LEU A 138 65.84 -10.57 -4.46
CA LEU A 138 65.15 -10.33 -3.20
C LEU A 138 64.83 -8.84 -3.01
N GLU A 139 65.74 -7.94 -3.38
CA GLU A 139 65.51 -6.49 -3.40
C GLU A 139 64.37 -6.12 -4.35
N LYS A 140 64.39 -6.62 -5.58
CA LYS A 140 63.29 -6.43 -6.56
C LYS A 140 61.96 -6.98 -6.04
N ALA A 141 61.95 -8.12 -5.36
CA ALA A 141 60.75 -8.67 -4.73
C ALA A 141 60.23 -7.79 -3.58
N HIS A 142 61.12 -7.25 -2.73
CA HIS A 142 60.73 -6.31 -1.67
C HIS A 142 60.18 -4.98 -2.23
N GLU A 143 60.70 -4.49 -3.34
CA GLU A 143 60.20 -3.27 -4.00
C GLU A 143 58.82 -3.51 -4.64
N GLU A 144 58.59 -4.69 -5.22
CA GLU A 144 57.28 -5.10 -5.73
C GLU A 144 56.24 -5.23 -4.60
N ILE A 145 56.62 -5.88 -3.47
CA ILE A 145 55.79 -5.99 -2.27
C ILE A 145 55.42 -4.60 -1.72
N ARG A 146 56.37 -3.64 -1.71
CA ARG A 146 56.09 -2.27 -1.26
C ARG A 146 55.09 -1.57 -2.18
N ARG A 147 55.27 -1.66 -3.50
CA ARG A 147 54.34 -1.07 -4.47
C ARG A 147 52.92 -1.63 -4.35
N LEU A 148 52.80 -2.94 -4.18
CA LEU A 148 51.52 -3.61 -3.97
C LEU A 148 50.88 -3.21 -2.63
N MET A 149 51.67 -2.98 -1.58
CA MET A 149 51.19 -2.48 -0.29
C MET A 149 50.67 -1.04 -0.38
N ASP A 150 51.39 -0.15 -1.08
CA ASP A 150 50.96 1.23 -1.34
C ASP A 150 49.68 1.28 -2.19
N GLU A 151 49.56 0.42 -3.22
CA GLU A 151 48.36 0.31 -4.04
C GLU A 151 47.16 -0.23 -3.26
N LEU A 152 47.36 -1.26 -2.43
CA LEU A 152 46.31 -1.82 -1.55
C LEU A 152 45.84 -0.76 -0.54
N GLN A 153 46.76 -0.01 0.09
CA GLN A 153 46.40 1.10 0.98
C GLN A 153 45.71 2.26 0.21
N GLY A 154 46.02 2.43 -1.08
CA GLY A 154 45.27 3.29 -1.99
C GLY A 154 43.82 2.84 -2.15
N LYS A 155 43.60 1.54 -2.42
CA LYS A 155 42.28 0.93 -2.57
C LYS A 155 41.46 0.95 -1.27
N GLU A 156 42.09 0.74 -0.12
CA GLU A 156 41.46 0.88 1.20
C GLU A 156 40.96 2.32 1.46
N LYS A 157 41.73 3.33 1.05
CA LYS A 157 41.34 4.76 1.09
C LYS A 157 40.30 5.15 0.03
N GLU A 158 40.08 4.34 -0.99
CA GLU A 158 38.97 4.50 -1.94
C GLU A 158 37.71 3.82 -1.40
N GLN A 159 37.82 2.59 -0.90
CA GLN A 159 36.73 1.82 -0.29
C GLN A 159 36.09 2.57 0.89
N SER A 160 36.90 3.03 1.86
CA SER A 160 36.40 3.80 3.01
C SER A 160 35.69 5.11 2.64
N LYS A 161 36.00 5.72 1.49
CA LYS A 161 35.25 6.87 0.96
C LYS A 161 33.91 6.42 0.37
N LEU A 162 33.90 5.33 -0.40
CA LEU A 162 32.68 4.74 -0.96
C LEU A 162 31.72 4.33 0.15
N ASP A 163 32.22 3.65 1.19
CA ASP A 163 31.45 3.26 2.37
C ASP A 163 30.84 4.48 3.08
N SER A 164 31.62 5.56 3.29
CA SER A 164 31.10 6.80 3.89
C SER A 164 30.11 7.56 2.98
N THR A 165 30.13 7.38 1.66
CA THR A 165 29.08 7.89 0.78
C THR A 165 27.83 7.00 0.77
N LEU A 166 28.01 5.68 0.90
CA LEU A 166 26.93 4.71 0.99
C LEU A 166 26.14 4.86 2.30
N GLU A 167 26.83 5.03 3.43
CA GLU A 167 26.22 5.32 4.74
C GLU A 167 25.36 6.58 4.70
N LYS A 168 25.84 7.67 4.09
CA LYS A 168 25.08 8.91 3.92
C LYS A 168 23.84 8.74 3.04
N ALA A 169 23.98 8.01 1.92
CA ALA A 169 22.84 7.69 1.06
C ALA A 169 21.81 6.79 1.77
N GLN A 170 22.25 5.87 2.63
CA GLN A 170 21.36 5.05 3.46
C GLN A 170 20.58 5.90 4.48
N LEU A 171 21.25 6.85 5.15
CA LEU A 171 20.60 7.78 6.07
C LEU A 171 19.57 8.68 5.38
N GLU A 172 19.90 9.22 4.20
CA GLU A 172 18.96 10.02 3.38
C GLU A 172 17.75 9.19 2.92
N ILE A 173 17.97 7.93 2.51
CA ILE A 173 16.89 6.99 2.18
C ILE A 173 15.99 6.71 3.39
N GLU A 174 16.54 6.60 4.60
CA GLU A 174 15.77 6.34 5.82
C GLU A 174 14.97 7.57 6.27
N GLU A 175 15.53 8.77 6.18
CA GLU A 175 14.80 10.03 6.39
C GLU A 175 13.65 10.20 5.37
N LEU A 176 13.90 9.91 4.09
CA LEU A 176 12.87 9.94 3.05
C LEU A 176 11.78 8.88 3.28
N ARG A 177 12.13 7.69 3.81
CA ARG A 177 11.15 6.67 4.23
C ARG A 177 10.29 7.16 5.38
N GLU A 178 10.89 7.78 6.41
CA GLU A 178 10.15 8.30 7.57
C GLU A 178 9.22 9.46 7.19
N ASN A 179 9.67 10.36 6.32
CA ASN A 179 8.82 11.43 5.79
C ASN A 179 7.66 10.87 4.92
N LEU A 180 7.90 9.80 4.17
CA LEU A 180 6.88 9.12 3.37
C LEU A 180 5.87 8.33 4.22
N THR A 181 6.25 7.78 5.38
CA THR A 181 5.29 7.17 6.32
C THR A 181 4.46 8.25 7.02
N LYS A 182 5.07 9.33 7.52
CA LYS A 182 4.37 10.50 8.09
C LYS A 182 3.33 11.09 7.10
N LEU A 183 3.69 11.22 5.82
CA LEU A 183 2.76 11.71 4.79
C LEU A 183 1.56 10.77 4.62
N LYS A 184 1.80 9.46 4.49
CA LYS A 184 0.72 8.45 4.39
C LYS A 184 -0.20 8.42 5.60
N GLU A 185 0.34 8.65 6.81
CA GLU A 185 -0.47 8.72 8.03
C GLU A 185 -1.38 9.96 8.03
N ASN A 186 -0.84 11.13 7.66
CA ASN A 186 -1.62 12.36 7.49
C ASN A 186 -2.72 12.20 6.42
N ASP A 187 -2.39 11.67 5.24
CA ASP A 187 -3.35 11.40 4.17
C ASP A 187 -4.47 10.44 4.63
N SER A 188 -4.12 9.41 5.41
CA SER A 188 -5.08 8.45 5.99
C SER A 188 -6.01 9.11 7.01
N ILE A 189 -5.46 9.96 7.88
CA ILE A 189 -6.19 10.73 8.88
C ILE A 189 -7.17 11.72 8.21
N ASP A 190 -6.74 12.45 7.17
CA ASP A 190 -7.59 13.41 6.48
C ASP A 190 -8.64 12.73 5.58
N LEU A 191 -8.31 11.60 4.96
CA LEU A 191 -9.30 10.73 4.30
C LEU A 191 -10.34 10.20 5.28
N LYS A 192 -9.95 9.87 6.52
CA LYS A 192 -10.89 9.47 7.57
C LYS A 192 -11.80 10.63 7.98
N LYS A 193 -11.25 11.83 8.24
CA LYS A 193 -12.04 13.04 8.53
C LYS A 193 -13.04 13.35 7.41
N ALA A 194 -12.62 13.24 6.15
CA ALA A 194 -13.48 13.47 4.98
C ALA A 194 -14.62 12.44 4.90
N LYS A 195 -14.35 11.16 5.15
CA LYS A 195 -15.39 10.11 5.24
C LYS A 195 -16.39 10.38 6.37
N GLU A 196 -15.90 10.72 7.56
CA GLU A 196 -16.77 11.08 8.69
C GLU A 196 -17.61 12.33 8.42
N HIS A 197 -17.08 13.32 7.71
CA HIS A 197 -17.84 14.51 7.33
C HIS A 197 -18.93 14.18 6.31
N ASN A 198 -18.61 13.40 5.27
CA ASN A 198 -19.57 12.95 4.27
C ASN A 198 -20.69 12.11 4.90
N GLN A 199 -20.37 11.19 5.82
CA GLN A 199 -21.37 10.42 6.55
C GLN A 199 -22.34 11.32 7.32
N ARG A 200 -21.84 12.34 8.03
CA ARG A 200 -22.70 13.31 8.75
C ARG A 200 -23.61 14.10 7.79
N LEU A 201 -23.12 14.43 6.59
CA LEU A 201 -23.92 15.07 5.54
C LEU A 201 -24.99 14.12 4.97
N ASP A 202 -24.67 12.84 4.76
CA ASP A 202 -25.64 11.83 4.32
C ASP A 202 -26.73 11.58 5.39
N GLU A 203 -26.35 11.56 6.67
CA GLU A 203 -27.28 11.49 7.81
C GLU A 203 -28.18 12.74 7.89
N GLU A 204 -27.64 13.94 7.69
CA GLU A 204 -28.41 15.19 7.62
C GLU A 204 -29.35 15.21 6.41
N ILE A 205 -28.87 14.81 5.22
CA ILE A 205 -29.69 14.69 4.00
C ILE A 205 -30.83 13.68 4.21
N LEU A 206 -30.58 12.55 4.90
CA LEU A 206 -31.61 11.57 5.24
C LEU A 206 -32.64 12.16 6.23
N ALA A 207 -32.18 12.86 7.27
CA ALA A 207 -33.05 13.53 8.24
C ALA A 207 -33.93 14.61 7.57
N LEU A 208 -33.36 15.44 6.69
CA LEU A 208 -34.07 16.45 5.91
C LEU A 208 -35.10 15.80 4.96
N ARG A 209 -34.72 14.74 4.22
CA ARG A 209 -35.65 13.96 3.38
C ARG A 209 -36.79 13.36 4.20
N ASN A 210 -36.54 12.94 5.44
CA ASN A 210 -37.56 12.43 6.34
C ASN A 210 -38.49 13.55 6.84
N ARG A 211 -37.96 14.73 7.20
CA ARG A 211 -38.77 15.89 7.59
C ARG A 211 -39.62 16.43 6.44
N VAL A 212 -39.12 16.43 5.21
CA VAL A 212 -39.92 16.78 4.02
C VAL A 212 -41.09 15.82 3.85
N ARG A 213 -40.89 14.50 3.92
CA ARG A 213 -42.02 13.53 3.85
C ARG A 213 -43.04 13.69 4.98
N SER A 214 -42.60 14.11 6.17
CA SER A 214 -43.51 14.50 7.28
C SER A 214 -44.33 15.73 6.90
N LEU A 215 -43.68 16.80 6.44
CA LEU A 215 -44.34 18.05 6.04
C LEU A 215 -45.32 17.86 4.87
N ASP A 216 -44.99 16.99 3.90
CA ASP A 216 -45.90 16.66 2.80
C ASP A 216 -47.12 15.85 3.28
N SER A 217 -46.97 14.98 4.29
CA SER A 217 -48.10 14.26 4.88
C SER A 217 -48.98 15.16 5.76
N GLU A 218 -48.38 16.05 6.55
CA GLU A 218 -49.05 17.14 7.29
C GLU A 218 -49.86 18.03 6.31
N LYS A 219 -49.23 18.44 5.20
CA LYS A 219 -49.85 19.24 4.13
C LYS A 219 -50.99 18.51 3.42
N LYS A 220 -50.87 17.19 3.20
CA LYS A 220 -51.96 16.36 2.63
C LYS A 220 -53.18 16.36 3.56
N VAL A 221 -52.98 16.10 4.85
CA VAL A 221 -54.06 16.10 5.85
C VAL A 221 -54.71 17.48 5.97
N LEU A 222 -53.93 18.56 5.95
CA LEU A 222 -54.44 19.94 5.89
C LEU A 222 -55.26 20.21 4.62
N GLY A 223 -54.82 19.70 3.46
CA GLY A 223 -55.60 19.78 2.21
C GLY A 223 -56.94 19.04 2.30
N GLU A 224 -56.96 17.84 2.88
CA GLU A 224 -58.18 17.07 3.13
C GLU A 224 -59.13 17.76 4.12
N VAL A 225 -58.61 18.44 5.15
CA VAL A 225 -59.40 19.29 6.05
C VAL A 225 -60.01 20.48 5.29
N VAL A 226 -59.23 21.15 4.43
CA VAL A 226 -59.71 22.30 3.63
C VAL A 226 -60.79 21.90 2.63
N GLU A 227 -60.67 20.76 1.96
CA GLU A 227 -61.74 20.30 1.05
C GLU A 227 -62.99 19.82 1.80
N ARG A 228 -62.88 19.23 3.00
CA ARG A 228 -64.04 19.00 3.87
C ARG A 228 -64.73 20.31 4.24
N LEU A 229 -64.00 21.30 4.75
CA LEU A 229 -64.56 22.61 5.09
C LEU A 229 -65.20 23.33 3.88
N LYS A 230 -64.67 23.15 2.66
CA LYS A 230 -65.34 23.63 1.42
C LYS A 230 -66.59 22.85 1.07
N GLY A 231 -66.69 21.57 1.44
CA GLY A 231 -67.92 20.78 1.43
C GLY A 231 -68.94 21.38 2.40
N ASP A 232 -68.57 21.45 3.68
CA ASP A 232 -69.40 21.98 4.77
C ASP A 232 -69.91 23.41 4.49
N ILE A 233 -69.10 24.27 3.86
CA ILE A 233 -69.49 25.63 3.45
C ILE A 233 -70.52 25.61 2.30
N ARG A 234 -70.42 24.68 1.33
CA ARG A 234 -71.44 24.54 0.28
C ARG A 234 -72.73 23.96 0.82
N GLU A 235 -72.64 22.89 1.61
CA GLU A 235 -73.78 22.25 2.25
C GLU A 235 -74.50 23.21 3.22
N SER A 236 -73.78 24.09 3.93
CA SER A 236 -74.36 25.16 4.76
C SER A 236 -74.78 26.42 3.98
N GLN A 237 -74.50 26.52 2.69
CA GLN A 237 -75.15 27.49 1.79
C GLN A 237 -76.46 26.93 1.22
N GLU A 238 -76.51 25.64 0.87
CA GLU A 238 -77.73 24.97 0.39
C GLU A 238 -78.77 24.83 1.52
N ASN A 239 -78.35 24.37 2.71
CA ASN A 239 -79.19 24.26 3.90
C ASN A 239 -79.68 25.62 4.47
N LYS A 240 -79.28 26.76 3.89
CA LYS A 240 -79.83 28.10 4.25
C LYS A 240 -81.10 28.47 3.48
N GLN A 241 -81.56 27.65 2.53
CA GLN A 241 -82.81 27.91 1.80
C GLN A 241 -84.05 27.23 2.42
N LEU A 242 -83.91 26.41 3.47
CA LEU A 242 -85.00 25.68 4.12
C LEU A 242 -84.87 25.64 5.65
N GLY A 243 -85.87 26.17 6.38
CA GLY A 243 -86.03 25.95 7.83
C GLY A 243 -86.18 27.23 8.66
N ASN A 244 -87.14 27.25 9.59
CA ASN A 244 -87.50 28.40 10.43
C ASN A 244 -87.34 28.11 11.95
N HIS A 245 -87.37 29.20 12.73
CA HIS A 245 -87.72 29.32 14.16
C HIS A 245 -86.67 29.06 15.28
N SER A 246 -86.27 30.19 15.89
CA SER A 246 -86.23 30.48 17.35
C SER A 246 -85.21 29.78 18.29
N PRO A 247 -84.88 30.40 19.45
CA PRO A 247 -83.65 30.09 20.20
C PRO A 247 -83.83 29.32 21.53
N GLY A 248 -82.78 28.63 21.99
CA GLY A 248 -82.78 27.89 23.26
C GLY A 248 -81.39 27.63 23.90
N LYS A 249 -81.02 28.50 24.84
CA LYS A 249 -80.24 28.32 26.10
C LYS A 249 -79.24 27.16 26.35
N THR A 250 -78.25 27.53 27.19
CA THR A 250 -77.56 26.78 28.28
C THR A 250 -76.45 25.72 28.03
N VAL A 251 -75.26 26.08 28.54
CA VAL A 251 -74.40 25.32 29.49
C VAL A 251 -74.08 23.84 29.21
N GLY A 252 -72.85 23.62 28.71
CA GLY A 252 -71.76 22.89 29.40
C GLY A 252 -71.94 21.45 29.91
N ALA A 253 -71.06 20.56 29.45
CA ALA A 253 -70.56 19.40 30.21
C ALA A 253 -69.18 18.97 29.69
N GLU A 254 -68.26 18.59 30.58
CA GLU A 254 -67.10 17.78 30.24
C GLU A 254 -67.52 16.31 30.14
N GLN A 255 -66.94 15.52 29.22
CA GLN A 255 -67.01 14.05 29.31
C GLN A 255 -65.63 13.40 29.18
N LYS A 256 -65.20 12.83 30.30
CA LYS A 256 -63.97 12.05 30.48
C LYS A 256 -64.34 10.57 30.41
N ILE A 257 -63.85 9.86 29.39
CA ILE A 257 -64.01 8.39 29.25
C ILE A 257 -62.66 7.70 29.57
N GLN A 258 -62.70 6.52 30.16
CA GLN A 258 -61.58 5.97 30.95
C GLN A 258 -61.22 4.51 30.64
N GLY A 259 -59.95 4.29 30.28
CA GLY A 259 -59.24 3.00 30.39
C GLY A 259 -59.35 2.03 29.21
N PRO A 260 -58.65 0.87 29.24
CA PRO A 260 -57.77 0.39 30.34
C PRO A 260 -56.34 -0.09 29.93
N SER A 261 -55.46 -0.11 30.95
CA SER A 261 -54.34 -1.04 31.23
C SER A 261 -53.66 -1.88 30.11
N SER A 262 -52.34 -1.68 29.95
CA SER A 262 -51.31 -2.72 30.20
C SER A 262 -49.88 -2.12 30.06
N GLY A 263 -48.85 -2.76 30.64
CA GLY A 263 -47.43 -2.51 30.28
C GLY A 263 -46.57 -1.66 31.23
N GLU A 264 -46.66 -1.83 32.55
CA GLU A 264 -45.74 -1.19 33.50
C GLU A 264 -44.43 -1.98 33.65
N LYS A 265 -43.46 -1.72 32.77
CA LYS A 265 -42.02 -2.03 32.98
C LYS A 265 -40.97 -1.28 32.13
N PRO A 266 -41.21 -0.80 30.89
CA PRO A 266 -40.17 -0.09 30.13
C PRO A 266 -40.08 1.42 30.46
N LYS A 267 -41.07 1.98 31.18
CA LYS A 267 -41.23 3.43 31.33
C LYS A 267 -40.13 4.12 32.15
N CYS A 268 -39.54 3.46 33.15
CA CYS A 268 -38.46 4.07 33.95
C CYS A 268 -37.19 4.26 33.11
N GLN A 269 -36.73 3.23 32.40
CA GLN A 269 -35.56 3.32 31.53
C GLN A 269 -35.74 4.39 30.45
N GLN A 270 -36.88 4.43 29.77
CA GLN A 270 -37.17 5.48 28.79
C GLN A 270 -37.22 6.89 29.42
N GLN A 271 -37.71 7.03 30.66
CA GLN A 271 -37.73 8.32 31.36
C GLN A 271 -36.32 8.77 31.78
N GLU A 272 -35.48 7.84 32.23
CA GLU A 272 -34.07 8.07 32.58
C GLU A 272 -33.24 8.42 31.35
N GLU A 273 -33.41 7.69 30.23
CA GLU A 273 -32.82 8.00 28.93
C GLU A 273 -33.26 9.38 28.42
N LEU A 274 -34.55 9.72 28.50
CA LEU A 274 -35.05 11.06 28.15
C LEU A 274 -34.50 12.16 29.07
N GLN A 275 -34.27 11.87 30.35
CA GLN A 275 -33.67 12.82 31.29
C GLN A 275 -32.18 13.01 31.03
N GLN A 276 -31.44 11.94 30.73
CA GLN A 276 -30.04 11.99 30.31
C GLN A 276 -29.88 12.70 28.97
N LEU A 277 -30.77 12.45 28.00
CA LEU A 277 -30.79 13.13 26.71
C LEU A 277 -31.05 14.64 26.85
N ARG A 278 -31.96 15.05 27.74
CA ARG A 278 -32.18 16.47 28.08
C ARG A 278 -30.95 17.12 28.72
N GLN A 279 -30.26 16.42 29.62
CA GLN A 279 -29.01 16.90 30.20
C GLN A 279 -27.89 17.02 29.16
N ASN A 280 -27.76 16.02 28.27
CA ASN A 280 -26.78 16.03 27.18
C ASN A 280 -27.06 17.15 26.18
N LEU A 281 -28.33 17.36 25.81
CA LEU A 281 -28.76 18.48 24.97
C LEU A 281 -28.43 19.83 25.61
N HIS A 282 -28.65 19.99 26.92
CA HIS A 282 -28.32 21.23 27.62
C HIS A 282 -26.80 21.47 27.72
N ARG A 283 -26.00 20.41 27.97
CA ARG A 283 -24.53 20.47 27.93
C ARG A 283 -24.02 20.86 26.53
N LEU A 284 -24.56 20.24 25.48
CA LEU A 284 -24.25 20.59 24.08
C LEU A 284 -24.65 22.04 23.77
N GLN A 285 -25.81 22.50 24.21
CA GLN A 285 -26.25 23.89 24.04
C GLN A 285 -25.28 24.88 24.72
N ILE A 286 -24.78 24.58 25.92
CA ILE A 286 -23.75 25.39 26.60
C ILE A 286 -22.44 25.41 25.80
N LEU A 287 -21.98 24.25 25.31
CA LEU A 287 -20.76 24.13 24.51
C LEU A 287 -20.89 24.88 23.16
N CYS A 288 -22.02 24.75 22.46
CA CYS A 288 -22.31 25.51 21.25
C CYS A 288 -22.33 27.02 21.53
N ASN A 289 -22.99 27.47 22.59
CA ASN A 289 -23.00 28.88 23.00
C ASN A 289 -21.59 29.39 23.37
N SER A 290 -20.70 28.53 23.89
CA SER A 290 -19.31 28.89 24.18
C SER A 290 -18.46 28.98 22.91
N ALA A 291 -18.58 27.99 22.02
CA ALA A 291 -17.90 27.99 20.73
C ALA A 291 -18.36 29.15 19.84
N GLU A 292 -19.64 29.53 19.88
CA GLU A 292 -20.14 30.69 19.15
C GLU A 292 -19.58 32.01 19.70
N LYS A 293 -19.41 32.14 21.03
CA LYS A 293 -18.74 33.29 21.65
C LYS A 293 -17.28 33.38 21.21
N GLU A 294 -16.56 32.26 21.21
CA GLU A 294 -15.16 32.22 20.78
C GLU A 294 -15.02 32.58 19.29
N LEU A 295 -15.87 32.02 18.43
CA LEU A 295 -15.93 32.37 17.02
C LEU A 295 -16.33 33.84 16.79
N ARG A 296 -17.16 34.44 17.64
CA ARG A 296 -17.46 35.89 17.60
C ARG A 296 -16.25 36.72 18.03
N TYR A 297 -15.51 36.30 19.05
CA TYR A 297 -14.30 36.97 19.53
C TYR A 297 -13.18 36.96 18.49
N GLU A 298 -12.81 35.79 17.95
CA GLU A 298 -11.79 35.71 16.90
C GLU A 298 -12.25 36.38 15.58
N ARG A 299 -13.55 36.43 15.27
CA ARG A 299 -14.07 37.27 14.16
C ARG A 299 -13.88 38.76 14.41
N GLY A 300 -14.11 39.24 15.64
CA GLY A 300 -13.85 40.63 16.04
C GLY A 300 -12.37 40.98 15.87
N LYS A 301 -11.49 40.23 16.53
CA LYS A 301 -10.02 40.33 16.39
C LYS A 301 -9.54 40.26 14.94
N ASN A 302 -10.16 39.45 14.09
CA ASN A 302 -9.85 39.39 12.65
C ASN A 302 -10.31 40.65 11.88
N LEU A 303 -11.42 41.27 12.28
CA LEU A 303 -11.87 42.56 11.76
C LEU A 303 -10.93 43.70 12.21
N ASP A 304 -10.52 43.71 13.48
CA ASP A 304 -9.60 44.71 14.02
C ASP A 304 -8.22 44.63 13.32
N LEU A 305 -7.70 43.41 13.14
CA LEU A 305 -6.49 43.18 12.34
C LEU A 305 -6.64 43.60 10.88
N LYS A 306 -7.83 43.46 10.26
CA LYS A 306 -8.09 43.97 8.91
C LYS A 306 -8.12 45.49 8.85
N GLN A 307 -8.72 46.15 9.84
CA GLN A 307 -8.72 47.62 9.96
C GLN A 307 -7.28 48.14 10.13
N HIS A 308 -6.49 47.55 11.03
CA HIS A 308 -5.07 47.91 11.17
C HIS A 308 -4.26 47.70 9.88
N ASN A 309 -4.52 46.63 9.12
CA ASN A 309 -3.86 46.43 7.82
C ASN A 309 -4.30 47.46 6.77
N SER A 310 -5.57 47.89 6.75
CA SER A 310 -6.02 48.99 5.87
C SER A 310 -5.31 50.30 6.20
N LEU A 311 -5.31 50.70 7.47
CA LEU A 311 -4.64 51.92 7.95
C LEU A 311 -3.13 51.88 7.66
N LEU A 312 -2.49 50.72 7.80
CA LEU A 312 -1.08 50.53 7.47
C LEU A 312 -0.83 50.65 5.95
N GLN A 313 -1.75 50.18 5.10
CA GLN A 313 -1.67 50.36 3.64
C GLN A 313 -1.89 51.83 3.24
N GLU A 314 -2.83 52.52 3.87
CA GLU A 314 -3.12 53.95 3.66
C GLU A 314 -1.93 54.83 4.04
N GLU A 315 -1.31 54.62 5.21
CA GLU A 315 -0.09 55.33 5.62
C GLU A 315 1.11 54.96 4.73
N ASN A 316 1.26 53.71 4.26
CA ASN A 316 2.28 53.36 3.27
C ASN A 316 2.10 54.10 1.94
N ILE A 317 0.85 54.27 1.46
CA ILE A 317 0.54 55.04 0.25
C ILE A 317 0.87 56.52 0.47
N LYS A 318 0.50 57.09 1.61
CA LYS A 318 0.80 58.47 2.01
C LYS A 318 2.31 58.75 2.08
N ILE A 319 3.07 57.92 2.79
CA ILE A 319 4.55 58.00 2.85
C ILE A 319 5.16 57.90 1.44
N LYS A 320 4.63 57.04 0.57
CA LYS A 320 5.08 56.88 -0.83
C LYS A 320 4.76 58.11 -1.70
N ILE A 321 3.73 58.89 -1.37
CA ILE A 321 3.42 60.18 -2.02
C ILE A 321 4.35 61.29 -1.47
N GLU A 322 4.52 61.37 -0.15
CA GLU A 322 5.41 62.33 0.50
C GLU A 322 6.87 62.16 0.04
N LEU A 323 7.36 60.92 -0.06
CA LEU A 323 8.68 60.59 -0.60
C LEU A 323 8.84 61.07 -2.06
N LYS A 324 7.85 60.83 -2.92
CA LYS A 324 7.86 61.34 -4.30
C LYS A 324 7.86 62.87 -4.35
N GLN A 325 7.11 63.52 -3.48
CA GLN A 325 7.09 64.98 -3.41
C GLN A 325 8.44 65.54 -2.92
N ALA A 326 9.10 64.88 -1.97
CA ALA A 326 10.44 65.24 -1.50
C ALA A 326 11.50 65.04 -2.60
N GLN A 327 11.44 63.92 -3.33
CA GLN A 327 12.31 63.65 -4.49
C GLN A 327 12.14 64.72 -5.58
N GLN A 328 10.90 65.11 -5.90
CA GLN A 328 10.63 66.17 -6.88
C GLN A 328 11.17 67.53 -6.41
N LYS A 329 10.94 67.91 -5.14
CA LYS A 329 11.49 69.14 -4.54
C LYS A 329 13.02 69.16 -4.59
N LEU A 330 13.69 68.04 -4.34
CA LEU A 330 15.14 67.91 -4.43
C LEU A 330 15.64 68.07 -5.88
N LEU A 331 14.95 67.43 -6.85
CA LEU A 331 15.25 67.55 -8.27
C LEU A 331 15.12 68.99 -8.78
N ASP A 332 14.06 69.70 -8.38
CA ASP A 332 13.84 71.09 -8.79
C ASP A 332 14.79 72.06 -8.06
N SER A 333 15.14 71.80 -6.80
CA SER A 333 16.22 72.50 -6.11
C SER A 333 17.57 72.31 -6.83
N ALA A 334 17.90 71.10 -7.29
CA ALA A 334 19.13 70.84 -8.05
C ALA A 334 19.15 71.58 -9.40
N LYS A 335 18.01 71.70 -10.09
CA LYS A 335 17.89 72.56 -11.29
C LYS A 335 18.17 74.03 -10.95
N MET A 336 17.59 74.56 -9.86
CA MET A 336 17.83 75.96 -9.46
C MET A 336 19.30 76.21 -9.04
N CYS A 337 19.93 75.28 -8.33
CA CYS A 337 21.37 75.35 -8.06
C CYS A 337 22.19 75.35 -9.35
N SER A 338 21.74 74.62 -10.38
CA SER A 338 22.39 74.57 -11.70
C SER A 338 22.25 75.88 -12.47
N SER A 339 21.06 76.50 -12.49
CA SER A 339 20.86 77.81 -13.14
C SER A 339 21.61 78.92 -12.42
N LEU A 340 21.55 78.98 -11.08
CA LEU A 340 22.32 79.94 -10.28
C LEU A 340 23.84 79.78 -10.48
N THR A 341 24.33 78.55 -10.68
CA THR A 341 25.74 78.29 -11.03
C THR A 341 26.07 78.83 -12.43
N ALA A 342 25.17 78.69 -13.41
CA ALA A 342 25.35 79.25 -14.74
C ALA A 342 25.33 80.80 -14.73
N GLU A 343 24.41 81.40 -13.99
CA GLU A 343 24.32 82.85 -13.77
C GLU A 343 25.58 83.39 -13.07
N TRP A 344 26.05 82.73 -12.00
CA TRP A 344 27.28 83.12 -11.31
C TRP A 344 28.50 83.05 -12.24
N ASN A 345 28.62 82.01 -13.07
CA ASN A 345 29.68 81.90 -14.08
C ASN A 345 29.58 83.04 -15.12
N HIS A 346 28.37 83.36 -15.58
CA HIS A 346 28.13 84.48 -16.49
C HIS A 346 28.52 85.84 -15.87
N CYS A 347 28.11 86.12 -14.64
CA CYS A 347 28.52 87.32 -13.91
C CYS A 347 30.04 87.36 -13.69
N GLN A 348 30.67 86.23 -13.36
CA GLN A 348 32.13 86.15 -13.23
C GLN A 348 32.84 86.44 -14.56
N GLN A 349 32.29 85.99 -15.69
CA GLN A 349 32.80 86.31 -17.02
C GLN A 349 32.58 87.78 -17.39
N LYS A 350 31.41 88.36 -17.10
CA LYS A 350 31.14 89.79 -17.30
C LYS A 350 32.10 90.68 -16.47
N ILE A 351 32.46 90.25 -15.26
CA ILE A 351 33.49 90.92 -14.44
C ILE A 351 34.89 90.80 -15.08
N LYS A 352 35.23 89.70 -15.75
CA LYS A 352 36.50 89.57 -16.51
C LYS A 352 36.51 90.50 -17.72
N GLU A 353 35.41 90.58 -18.47
CA GLU A 353 35.23 91.51 -19.61
C GLU A 353 35.37 92.98 -19.17
N LEU A 354 34.61 93.40 -18.15
CA LEU A 354 34.66 94.78 -17.65
C LEU A 354 36.04 95.16 -17.09
N LYS A 355 36.77 94.24 -16.46
CA LYS A 355 38.17 94.45 -16.05
C LYS A 355 39.13 94.61 -17.24
N LEU A 356 38.79 94.05 -18.40
CA LEU A 356 39.55 94.17 -19.65
C LEU A 356 39.22 95.51 -20.35
N ASP A 357 37.96 95.92 -20.36
CA ASP A 357 37.53 97.20 -20.92
C ASP A 357 37.96 98.40 -20.07
N VAL A 358 37.94 98.30 -18.74
CA VAL A 358 38.54 99.32 -17.84
C VAL A 358 40.05 99.44 -18.07
N ARG A 359 40.76 98.35 -18.42
CA ARG A 359 42.18 98.44 -18.84
C ARG A 359 42.32 99.22 -20.16
N LYS A 360 41.47 98.96 -21.17
CA LYS A 360 41.47 99.73 -22.43
C LYS A 360 41.16 101.22 -22.17
N GLN A 361 40.18 101.52 -21.32
CA GLN A 361 39.77 102.88 -21.01
C GLN A 361 40.84 103.65 -20.22
N ALA A 362 41.47 103.02 -19.22
CA ALA A 362 42.62 103.58 -18.51
C ALA A 362 43.85 103.79 -19.42
N GLN A 363 44.00 102.97 -20.46
CA GLN A 363 45.02 103.15 -21.50
C GLN A 363 44.67 104.30 -22.45
N SER A 364 43.40 104.52 -22.76
CA SER A 364 42.90 105.64 -23.59
C SER A 364 42.91 107.00 -22.86
N ILE A 365 42.72 107.01 -21.54
CA ILE A 365 42.77 108.25 -20.74
C ILE A 365 44.20 108.79 -20.64
N LYS A 366 45.23 107.92 -20.72
CA LYS A 366 46.65 108.32 -20.76
C LYS A 366 47.08 109.08 -22.02
N SER A 367 46.20 109.27 -23.01
CA SER A 367 46.49 109.98 -24.26
C SER A 367 45.70 111.28 -24.48
N GLN A 368 44.80 111.67 -23.57
CA GLN A 368 43.78 112.71 -23.83
C GLN A 368 43.67 113.77 -22.72
N GLU A 369 44.76 114.46 -22.37
CA GLU A 369 44.72 115.52 -21.34
C GLU A 369 45.47 116.81 -21.76
N LYS A 370 45.04 117.43 -22.87
CA LYS A 370 45.32 118.83 -23.22
C LYS A 370 44.14 119.47 -23.96
N LEU A 371 43.96 120.78 -23.73
CA LEU A 371 43.18 121.79 -24.48
C LEU A 371 41.72 122.07 -24.03
N GLU A 372 41.38 123.38 -23.97
CA GLU A 372 40.06 124.08 -23.88
C GLU A 372 39.01 123.64 -22.83
N LYS A 373 38.40 124.49 -21.98
CA LYS A 373 38.36 125.97 -21.75
C LYS A 373 37.75 126.88 -22.84
N ALA A 374 36.66 127.58 -22.44
CA ALA A 374 35.87 128.63 -23.13
C ALA A 374 34.74 128.15 -24.07
N LYS A 375 33.58 128.82 -24.22
CA LYS A 375 32.90 129.93 -23.49
C LYS A 375 31.43 130.00 -23.95
N VAL A 376 30.45 130.21 -23.06
CA VAL A 376 29.05 130.63 -23.42
C VAL A 376 28.43 131.44 -22.27
N ALA A 377 27.90 132.64 -22.56
CA ALA A 377 26.78 133.35 -21.93
C ALA A 377 26.74 134.81 -22.41
N ASP A 378 25.57 135.35 -22.72
CA ASP A 378 25.32 136.75 -23.11
C ASP A 378 23.86 137.13 -22.76
N ALA A 379 23.55 138.44 -22.76
CA ALA A 379 22.27 139.10 -22.49
C ALA A 379 21.70 139.02 -21.05
N GLU A 380 21.91 140.09 -20.26
CA GLU A 380 20.89 140.70 -19.36
C GLU A 380 21.40 142.01 -18.70
N GLU A 381 21.54 143.11 -19.46
CA GLU A 381 21.67 144.45 -18.85
C GLU A 381 21.20 145.59 -19.80
N LYS A 382 20.70 146.69 -19.20
CA LYS A 382 20.34 147.99 -19.82
C LYS A 382 18.99 148.12 -20.58
N ILE A 383 17.90 148.19 -19.81
CA ILE A 383 16.78 149.12 -20.12
C ILE A 383 16.38 149.86 -18.83
N LEU A 384 17.00 151.03 -18.59
CA LEU A 384 16.56 151.95 -17.52
C LEU A 384 16.98 153.41 -17.79
N ASP A 385 17.00 153.84 -19.05
CA ASP A 385 17.23 155.25 -19.41
C ASP A 385 16.53 155.64 -20.72
N LEU A 386 15.34 156.25 -20.60
CA LEU A 386 14.76 157.18 -21.57
C LEU A 386 13.78 158.15 -20.88
N GLN A 387 14.14 158.64 -19.67
CA GLN A 387 13.29 159.56 -18.91
C GLN A 387 13.52 161.04 -19.32
N GLN A 388 13.73 161.31 -20.62
CA GLN A 388 14.07 162.66 -21.09
C GLN A 388 13.58 163.01 -22.51
N LYS A 389 12.31 163.39 -22.60
CA LYS A 389 11.78 164.46 -23.47
C LYS A 389 10.40 164.85 -22.92
N LEU A 390 10.25 165.96 -22.20
CA LEU A 390 10.37 167.36 -22.65
C LEU A 390 9.25 167.73 -23.62
N GLU A 391 8.26 168.46 -23.11
CA GLU A 391 7.62 169.52 -23.87
C GLU A 391 7.51 170.76 -22.97
N HIS A 392 7.83 171.93 -23.51
CA HIS A 392 8.21 173.09 -22.71
C HIS A 392 7.11 174.16 -22.75
N ALA A 393 6.49 174.41 -21.60
CA ALA A 393 5.65 175.57 -21.27
C ALA A 393 4.42 175.87 -22.16
N HIS A 394 3.33 176.27 -21.50
CA HIS A 394 2.80 177.60 -21.77
C HIS A 394 2.32 178.29 -20.49
N LYS A 395 2.15 179.61 -20.61
CA LYS A 395 1.93 180.59 -19.55
C LYS A 395 0.55 181.21 -19.77
N VAL A 396 -0.07 181.75 -18.71
CA VAL A 396 -1.28 182.63 -18.75
C VAL A 396 -2.63 181.94 -19.00
N CYS A 397 -3.29 181.60 -17.90
CA CYS A 397 -4.74 181.70 -17.68
C CYS A 397 -5.27 183.12 -18.01
N LEU A 398 -6.46 183.42 -18.53
CA LEU A 398 -7.68 182.69 -18.98
C LEU A 398 -8.22 183.43 -20.27
N THR A 399 -9.30 183.11 -21.00
CA THR A 399 -10.59 182.43 -20.72
C THR A 399 -11.20 181.75 -21.97
N GLU A 400 -10.97 180.44 -22.19
CA GLU A 400 -11.71 179.66 -23.22
C GLU A 400 -12.13 178.25 -22.76
N THR A 401 -11.62 177.79 -21.62
CA THR A 401 -11.78 176.45 -21.05
C THR A 401 -13.24 176.03 -20.77
N CYS A 402 -14.16 176.99 -20.63
CA CYS A 402 -15.54 176.72 -20.19
C CYS A 402 -16.47 176.13 -21.27
N ILE A 403 -16.12 176.21 -22.56
CA ILE A 403 -17.03 175.79 -23.66
C ILE A 403 -16.75 174.34 -24.10
N LEU A 404 -15.48 173.92 -24.13
CA LEU A 404 -15.09 172.54 -24.49
C LEU A 404 -15.54 171.52 -23.43
N GLY A 405 -15.29 171.79 -22.14
CA GLY A 405 -15.64 170.87 -21.04
C GLY A 405 -17.13 170.53 -20.96
N LYS A 406 -18.03 171.43 -21.38
CA LYS A 406 -19.47 171.15 -21.47
C LYS A 406 -19.79 170.13 -22.58
N LYS A 407 -19.17 170.28 -23.76
CA LYS A 407 -19.34 169.34 -24.88
C LYS A 407 -18.74 167.97 -24.56
N GLU A 408 -17.56 167.92 -23.96
CA GLU A 408 -16.97 166.65 -23.51
C GLU A 408 -17.85 165.91 -22.50
N LEU A 409 -18.51 166.63 -21.58
CA LEU A 409 -19.47 166.02 -20.66
C LEU A 409 -20.74 165.53 -21.38
N GLU A 410 -21.28 166.29 -22.33
CA GLU A 410 -22.44 165.88 -23.14
C GLU A 410 -22.13 164.67 -24.04
N GLU A 411 -20.91 164.56 -24.58
CA GLU A 411 -20.42 163.40 -25.33
C GLU A 411 -20.26 162.17 -24.40
N ARG A 412 -19.57 162.32 -23.26
CA ARG A 412 -19.39 161.23 -22.26
C ARG A 412 -20.71 160.76 -21.65
N ILE A 413 -21.71 161.63 -21.50
CA ILE A 413 -23.05 161.23 -21.06
C ILE A 413 -23.72 160.37 -22.16
N ARG A 414 -23.55 160.71 -23.44
CA ARG A 414 -24.07 159.91 -24.55
C ARG A 414 -23.37 158.55 -24.65
N GLU A 415 -22.05 158.51 -24.52
CA GLU A 415 -21.25 157.28 -24.46
C GLU A 415 -21.64 156.41 -23.26
N ALA A 416 -21.85 157.01 -22.07
CA ALA A 416 -22.28 156.29 -20.88
C ALA A 416 -23.68 155.67 -21.06
N MET A 417 -24.62 156.41 -21.64
CA MET A 417 -25.96 155.90 -21.98
C MET A 417 -25.89 154.75 -23.01
N GLU A 418 -25.05 154.88 -24.04
CA GLU A 418 -24.87 153.84 -25.06
C GLU A 418 -24.14 152.59 -24.51
N ASN A 419 -23.22 152.77 -23.55
CA ASN A 419 -22.59 151.66 -22.85
C ASN A 419 -23.54 151.00 -21.85
N GLU A 420 -24.42 151.75 -21.19
CA GLU A 420 -25.46 151.20 -20.31
C GLU A 420 -26.47 150.35 -21.10
N THR A 421 -26.88 150.78 -22.30
CA THR A 421 -27.75 149.96 -23.16
C THR A 421 -27.03 148.72 -23.70
N LYS A 422 -25.76 148.82 -24.12
CA LYS A 422 -24.94 147.65 -24.49
C LYS A 422 -24.79 146.65 -23.34
N ILE A 423 -24.52 147.11 -22.11
CA ILE A 423 -24.40 146.24 -20.93
C ILE A 423 -25.76 145.59 -20.61
N LYS A 424 -26.86 146.33 -20.70
CA LYS A 424 -28.22 145.76 -20.53
C LYS A 424 -28.54 144.70 -21.59
N GLN A 425 -28.15 144.92 -22.85
CA GLN A 425 -28.31 143.94 -23.92
C GLN A 425 -27.46 142.68 -23.65
N GLN A 426 -26.16 142.85 -23.37
CA GLN A 426 -25.25 141.73 -23.05
C GLN A 426 -25.76 140.93 -21.84
N TYR A 427 -26.27 141.60 -20.81
CA TYR A 427 -26.89 140.93 -19.65
C TYR A 427 -28.14 140.12 -20.03
N GLN A 428 -29.00 140.64 -20.92
CA GLN A 428 -30.16 139.90 -21.43
C GLN A 428 -29.74 138.70 -22.29
N GLU A 429 -28.78 138.88 -23.20
CA GLU A 429 -28.22 137.79 -24.01
C GLU A 429 -27.61 136.70 -23.12
N GLU A 430 -26.86 137.07 -22.09
CA GLU A 430 -26.26 136.14 -21.14
C GLU A 430 -27.31 135.40 -20.29
N GLN A 431 -28.40 136.07 -19.92
CA GLN A 431 -29.56 135.44 -19.27
C GLN A 431 -30.27 134.43 -20.19
N GLN A 432 -30.34 134.66 -21.51
CA GLN A 432 -30.87 133.66 -22.44
C GLN A 432 -29.88 132.51 -22.69
N LYS A 433 -28.57 132.79 -22.82
CA LYS A 433 -27.52 131.77 -22.90
C LYS A 433 -27.52 130.84 -21.68
N ARG A 434 -27.69 131.38 -20.47
CA ARG A 434 -27.81 130.58 -19.23
C ARG A 434 -29.00 129.64 -19.28
N LYS A 435 -30.20 130.12 -19.64
CA LYS A 435 -31.39 129.26 -19.79
C LYS A 435 -31.19 128.15 -20.82
N LEU A 436 -30.54 128.46 -21.95
CA LEU A 436 -30.19 127.45 -22.97
C LEU A 436 -29.16 126.45 -22.44
N LEU A 437 -28.17 126.90 -21.65
CA LEU A 437 -27.20 126.05 -20.99
C LEU A 437 -27.87 125.13 -19.96
N ASP A 438 -28.77 125.67 -19.14
CA ASP A 438 -29.56 124.91 -18.15
C ASP A 438 -30.46 123.88 -18.85
N GLN A 439 -31.09 124.22 -19.98
CA GLN A 439 -31.84 123.27 -20.81
C GLN A 439 -30.92 122.14 -21.31
N ASN A 440 -29.77 122.47 -21.90
CA ASN A 440 -28.79 121.50 -22.37
C ASN A 440 -28.27 120.61 -21.21
N ILE A 441 -28.00 121.16 -20.03
CA ILE A 441 -27.59 120.41 -18.84
C ILE A 441 -28.69 119.45 -18.39
N ASN A 442 -29.94 119.88 -18.35
CA ASN A 442 -31.08 119.03 -18.02
C ASN A 442 -31.31 117.91 -19.05
N GLU A 443 -31.05 118.16 -20.34
CA GLU A 443 -31.13 117.14 -21.38
C GLU A 443 -29.96 116.14 -21.32
N LEU A 444 -28.74 116.62 -21.07
CA LEU A 444 -27.57 115.77 -20.82
C LEU A 444 -27.76 114.90 -19.58
N GLN A 445 -28.32 115.43 -18.49
CA GLN A 445 -28.65 114.64 -17.29
C GLN A 445 -29.68 113.54 -17.58
N LYS A 446 -30.72 113.82 -18.39
CA LYS A 446 -31.68 112.80 -18.85
C LYS A 446 -30.98 111.74 -19.71
N ALA A 447 -30.11 112.15 -20.63
CA ALA A 447 -29.37 111.24 -21.50
C ALA A 447 -28.42 110.32 -20.70
N VAL A 448 -27.67 110.88 -19.75
CA VAL A 448 -26.81 110.12 -18.82
C VAL A 448 -27.63 109.11 -18.02
N LYS A 449 -28.79 109.51 -17.47
CA LYS A 449 -29.64 108.58 -16.71
C LYS A 449 -30.21 107.45 -17.58
N ILE A 450 -30.62 107.74 -18.81
CA ILE A 450 -31.07 106.72 -19.78
C ILE A 450 -29.93 105.77 -20.16
N LEU A 451 -28.68 106.24 -20.25
CA LEU A 451 -27.50 105.40 -20.48
C LEU A 451 -27.19 104.53 -19.26
N GLN A 452 -27.23 105.08 -18.05
CA GLN A 452 -27.02 104.33 -16.81
C GLN A 452 -28.09 103.25 -16.61
N ASP A 453 -29.37 103.54 -16.92
CA ASP A 453 -30.43 102.54 -16.92
C ASP A 453 -30.21 101.45 -17.99
N LYS A 454 -29.56 101.75 -19.13
CA LYS A 454 -29.18 100.74 -20.14
C LYS A 454 -28.00 99.90 -19.66
N GLU A 455 -26.99 100.52 -19.07
CA GLU A 455 -25.82 99.88 -18.47
C GLU A 455 -26.23 98.87 -17.39
N ASN A 456 -27.01 99.31 -16.39
CA ASN A 456 -27.58 98.45 -15.34
C ASN A 456 -28.36 97.25 -15.91
N ARG A 457 -29.12 97.44 -17.01
CA ARG A 457 -29.84 96.34 -17.68
C ARG A 457 -28.88 95.38 -18.38
N MET A 458 -27.86 95.89 -19.07
CA MET A 458 -26.86 95.03 -19.72
C MET A 458 -26.06 94.24 -18.69
N GLU A 459 -25.64 94.86 -17.58
CA GLU A 459 -24.95 94.19 -16.48
C GLU A 459 -25.80 93.06 -15.89
N MET A 460 -27.07 93.32 -15.56
CA MET A 460 -28.00 92.29 -15.09
C MET A 460 -28.18 91.14 -16.09
N THR A 461 -28.31 91.43 -17.40
CA THR A 461 -28.37 90.36 -18.41
C THR A 461 -27.05 89.61 -18.59
N SER A 462 -25.91 90.28 -18.39
CA SER A 462 -24.56 89.69 -18.44
C SER A 462 -24.35 88.73 -17.26
N SER A 463 -24.68 89.14 -16.03
CA SER A 463 -24.67 88.26 -14.86
C SER A 463 -25.62 87.06 -15.01
N GLN A 464 -26.79 87.26 -15.62
CA GLN A 464 -27.74 86.18 -15.89
C GLN A 464 -27.22 85.22 -16.98
N GLN A 465 -26.54 85.71 -18.01
CA GLN A 465 -25.86 84.85 -19.00
C GLN A 465 -24.68 84.10 -18.37
N GLN A 466 -23.87 84.76 -17.55
CA GLN A 466 -22.70 84.18 -16.90
C GLN A 466 -23.08 83.03 -15.94
N SER A 467 -24.13 83.21 -15.13
CA SER A 467 -24.64 82.13 -14.27
C SER A 467 -25.22 80.95 -15.08
N ARG A 468 -25.84 81.22 -16.24
CA ARG A 468 -26.32 80.18 -17.15
C ARG A 468 -25.19 79.41 -17.85
N ILE A 469 -24.10 80.10 -18.21
CA ILE A 469 -22.86 79.48 -18.73
C ILE A 469 -22.24 78.59 -17.64
N GLN A 470 -22.08 79.10 -16.41
CA GLN A 470 -21.57 78.31 -15.28
C GLN A 470 -22.42 77.06 -15.00
N GLN A 471 -23.75 77.15 -15.11
CA GLN A 471 -24.65 76.01 -14.99
C GLN A 471 -24.41 74.97 -16.11
N GLN A 472 -24.25 75.42 -17.36
CA GLN A 472 -23.95 74.54 -18.50
C GLN A 472 -22.57 73.90 -18.40
N GLU A 473 -21.55 74.63 -17.95
CA GLU A 473 -20.22 74.07 -17.66
C GLU A 473 -20.27 72.98 -16.58
N ALA A 474 -21.05 73.18 -15.51
CA ALA A 474 -21.22 72.18 -14.46
C ALA A 474 -21.90 70.91 -15.00
N GLN A 475 -22.93 71.06 -15.82
CA GLN A 475 -23.60 69.94 -16.49
C GLN A 475 -22.66 69.20 -17.46
N LEU A 476 -21.85 69.91 -18.24
CA LEU A 476 -20.86 69.32 -19.13
C LEU A 476 -19.78 68.56 -18.34
N LYS A 477 -19.27 69.13 -17.24
CA LYS A 477 -18.32 68.45 -16.32
C LYS A 477 -18.93 67.19 -15.70
N GLN A 478 -20.22 67.19 -15.37
CA GLN A 478 -20.92 65.99 -14.89
C GLN A 478 -21.00 64.92 -15.99
N LEU A 479 -21.51 65.27 -17.17
CA LEU A 479 -21.64 64.35 -18.31
C LEU A 479 -20.29 63.77 -18.76
N GLU A 480 -19.22 64.56 -18.73
CA GLU A 480 -17.87 64.08 -19.04
C GLU A 480 -17.35 63.08 -18.00
N ASN A 481 -17.64 63.31 -16.71
CA ASN A 481 -17.31 62.37 -15.64
C ASN A 481 -18.15 61.07 -15.71
N GLU A 482 -19.42 61.17 -16.09
CA GLU A 482 -20.27 60.01 -16.34
C GLU A 482 -19.78 59.20 -17.56
N LYS A 483 -19.35 59.88 -18.63
CA LYS A 483 -18.70 59.24 -19.77
C LYS A 483 -17.41 58.52 -19.35
N ARG A 484 -16.51 59.16 -18.60
CA ARG A 484 -15.26 58.53 -18.12
C ARG A 484 -15.54 57.25 -17.34
N LYS A 485 -16.52 57.26 -16.42
CA LYS A 485 -16.98 56.06 -15.70
C LYS A 485 -17.54 54.98 -16.64
N SER A 486 -18.28 55.36 -17.67
CA SER A 486 -18.76 54.43 -18.70
C SER A 486 -17.60 53.79 -19.48
N ASP A 487 -16.61 54.60 -19.92
CA ASP A 487 -15.42 54.13 -20.62
C ASP A 487 -14.53 53.22 -19.74
N GLU A 488 -14.49 53.44 -18.43
CA GLU A 488 -13.85 52.56 -17.44
C GLU A 488 -14.61 51.24 -17.25
N ASN A 489 -15.94 51.29 -17.11
CA ASN A 489 -16.78 50.11 -17.04
C ASN A 489 -16.69 49.25 -18.32
N LEU A 490 -16.59 49.88 -19.50
CA LEU A 490 -16.39 49.18 -20.78
C LEU A 490 -15.02 48.48 -20.86
N LYS A 491 -13.95 49.08 -20.32
CA LYS A 491 -12.63 48.41 -20.20
C LYS A 491 -12.71 47.22 -19.25
N SER A 492 -13.28 47.41 -18.06
CA SER A 492 -13.42 46.34 -17.07
C SER A 492 -14.26 45.17 -17.61
N ASN A 493 -15.35 45.45 -18.32
CA ASN A 493 -16.16 44.43 -18.99
C ASN A 493 -15.40 43.69 -20.10
N ARG A 494 -14.53 44.37 -20.88
CA ARG A 494 -13.65 43.70 -21.84
C ARG A 494 -12.66 42.77 -21.13
N GLU A 495 -11.99 43.22 -20.09
CA GLU A 495 -11.08 42.38 -19.32
C GLU A 495 -11.78 41.16 -18.70
N LEU A 496 -13.02 41.33 -18.20
CA LEU A 496 -13.83 40.24 -17.68
C LEU A 496 -14.20 39.25 -18.79
N ALA A 497 -14.58 39.72 -19.98
CA ALA A 497 -14.85 38.86 -21.14
C ALA A 497 -13.59 38.07 -21.58
N GLU A 498 -12.41 38.69 -21.57
CA GLU A 498 -11.14 38.02 -21.86
C GLU A 498 -10.78 36.98 -20.79
N LYS A 499 -10.99 37.27 -19.50
CA LYS A 499 -10.81 36.32 -18.39
C LYS A 499 -11.77 35.13 -18.52
N VAL A 500 -13.05 35.38 -18.85
CA VAL A 500 -14.04 34.31 -19.11
C VAL A 500 -13.67 33.47 -20.33
N SER A 501 -13.16 34.08 -21.40
CA SER A 501 -12.70 33.36 -22.60
C SER A 501 -11.53 32.41 -22.29
N LYS A 502 -10.54 32.86 -21.51
CA LYS A 502 -9.42 32.02 -21.05
C LYS A 502 -9.89 30.86 -20.18
N LEU A 503 -10.75 31.12 -19.19
CA LEU A 503 -11.33 30.07 -18.34
C LEU A 503 -12.20 29.07 -19.13
N GLN A 504 -12.86 29.50 -20.21
CA GLN A 504 -13.60 28.62 -21.11
C GLN A 504 -12.64 27.71 -21.91
N GLN A 505 -11.53 28.25 -22.43
CA GLN A 505 -10.48 27.46 -23.10
C GLN A 505 -9.80 26.47 -22.16
N GLU A 506 -9.44 26.87 -20.94
CA GLU A 506 -8.87 25.98 -19.91
C GLU A 506 -9.83 24.83 -19.56
N LYS A 507 -11.12 25.14 -19.40
CA LYS A 507 -12.19 24.15 -19.17
C LYS A 507 -12.39 23.20 -20.36
N GLU A 508 -12.17 23.65 -21.59
CA GLU A 508 -12.24 22.81 -22.79
C GLU A 508 -11.00 21.91 -22.91
N ALA A 509 -9.79 22.44 -22.69
CA ALA A 509 -8.56 21.65 -22.61
C ALA A 509 -8.62 20.58 -21.51
N LEU A 510 -9.09 20.92 -20.30
CA LEU A 510 -9.32 19.95 -19.23
C LEU A 510 -10.33 18.85 -19.62
N ARG A 511 -11.37 19.18 -20.39
CA ARG A 511 -12.32 18.19 -20.91
C ARG A 511 -11.68 17.24 -21.92
N GLU A 512 -10.76 17.74 -22.76
CA GLU A 512 -9.97 16.87 -23.63
C GLU A 512 -9.04 15.95 -22.84
N GLU A 513 -8.36 16.44 -21.81
CA GLU A 513 -7.53 15.61 -20.93
C GLU A 513 -8.35 14.53 -20.21
N TYR A 514 -9.49 14.88 -19.59
CA TYR A 514 -10.39 13.87 -19.02
C TYR A 514 -10.88 12.86 -20.08
N GLY A 515 -11.09 13.31 -21.33
CA GLY A 515 -11.41 12.44 -22.46
C GLY A 515 -10.26 11.52 -22.89
N LYS A 516 -8.99 11.95 -22.76
CA LYS A 516 -7.79 11.12 -22.99
C LYS A 516 -7.63 10.08 -21.88
N PHE A 517 -7.73 10.48 -20.61
CA PHE A 517 -7.70 9.57 -19.46
C PHE A 517 -8.81 8.51 -19.52
N LEU A 518 -10.03 8.88 -19.89
CA LEU A 518 -11.13 7.92 -20.04
C LEU A 518 -10.83 6.87 -21.13
N LYS A 519 -10.32 7.29 -22.30
CA LYS A 519 -9.91 6.37 -23.38
C LYS A 519 -8.76 5.44 -22.97
N GLN A 520 -7.82 5.92 -22.14
CA GLN A 520 -6.76 5.09 -21.56
C GLN A 520 -7.35 4.06 -20.58
N PHE A 521 -8.24 4.49 -19.68
CA PHE A 521 -8.92 3.61 -18.72
C PHE A 521 -9.76 2.53 -19.42
N ASP A 522 -10.57 2.90 -20.41
CA ASP A 522 -11.33 1.95 -21.25
C ASP A 522 -10.41 0.91 -21.90
N SER A 523 -9.23 1.32 -22.34
CA SER A 523 -8.26 0.44 -23.00
C SER A 523 -7.56 -0.49 -22.01
N HIS A 524 -7.27 -0.01 -20.80
CA HIS A 524 -6.81 -0.86 -19.70
C HIS A 524 -7.88 -1.88 -19.29
N MET A 525 -9.13 -1.45 -19.13
CA MET A 525 -10.27 -2.33 -18.81
C MET A 525 -10.52 -3.39 -19.89
N ARG A 526 -10.45 -3.03 -21.18
CA ARG A 526 -10.50 -4.00 -22.29
C ARG A 526 -9.37 -5.03 -22.20
N ASN A 527 -8.13 -4.60 -22.00
CA ASN A 527 -6.95 -5.46 -21.89
C ASN A 527 -7.03 -6.41 -20.67
N TYR A 528 -7.49 -5.90 -19.52
CA TYR A 528 -7.76 -6.70 -18.33
C TYR A 528 -8.85 -7.76 -18.58
N ASN A 529 -9.98 -7.35 -19.15
CA ASN A 529 -11.09 -8.26 -19.46
C ASN A 529 -10.66 -9.34 -20.47
N GLU A 530 -9.92 -8.97 -21.51
CA GLU A 530 -9.39 -9.91 -22.51
C GLU A 530 -8.43 -10.94 -21.88
N LYS A 531 -7.50 -10.49 -21.03
CA LYS A 531 -6.64 -11.39 -20.24
C LYS A 531 -7.47 -12.32 -19.35
N HIS A 532 -8.46 -11.80 -18.64
CA HIS A 532 -9.36 -12.59 -17.80
C HIS A 532 -10.15 -13.63 -18.62
N HIS A 533 -10.71 -13.26 -19.78
CA HIS A 533 -11.36 -14.18 -20.70
C HIS A 533 -10.39 -15.24 -21.24
N HIS A 534 -9.14 -14.87 -21.54
CA HIS A 534 -8.10 -15.80 -21.99
C HIS A 534 -7.71 -16.82 -20.91
N TYR A 535 -7.53 -16.39 -19.65
CA TYR A 535 -7.30 -17.30 -18.52
C TYR A 535 -8.52 -18.18 -18.23
N LYS A 536 -9.74 -17.62 -18.28
CA LYS A 536 -10.99 -18.39 -18.15
C LYS A 536 -11.07 -19.47 -19.24
N ALA A 537 -10.79 -19.14 -20.50
CA ALA A 537 -10.78 -20.09 -21.62
C ALA A 537 -9.68 -21.16 -21.47
N LYS A 538 -8.47 -20.79 -21.01
CA LYS A 538 -7.41 -21.74 -20.66
C LYS A 538 -7.85 -22.72 -19.57
N PHE A 539 -8.50 -22.22 -18.50
CA PHE A 539 -9.00 -23.05 -17.40
C PHE A 539 -10.09 -24.03 -17.87
N HIS A 540 -11.02 -23.59 -18.71
CA HIS A 540 -12.04 -24.49 -19.29
C HIS A 540 -11.36 -25.59 -20.11
N ARG A 541 -10.44 -25.27 -21.03
CA ARG A 541 -9.67 -26.28 -21.80
C ARG A 541 -8.87 -27.27 -20.93
N VAL A 542 -8.47 -26.90 -19.71
CA VAL A 542 -7.84 -27.82 -18.75
C VAL A 542 -8.90 -28.69 -18.07
N LYS A 543 -10.00 -28.10 -17.61
CA LYS A 543 -11.15 -28.80 -17.01
C LYS A 543 -11.75 -29.83 -17.97
N ASP A 544 -11.96 -29.47 -19.22
CA ASP A 544 -12.57 -30.33 -20.24
C ASP A 544 -11.69 -31.56 -20.53
N ARG A 545 -10.37 -31.38 -20.59
CA ARG A 545 -9.41 -32.51 -20.70
C ARG A 545 -9.40 -33.39 -19.44
N LEU A 546 -9.49 -32.80 -18.25
CA LEU A 546 -9.55 -33.57 -17.01
C LEU A 546 -10.85 -34.39 -16.90
N ILE A 547 -11.98 -33.82 -17.31
CA ILE A 547 -13.26 -34.54 -17.39
C ILE A 547 -13.12 -35.72 -18.35
N HIS A 548 -12.59 -35.51 -19.56
CA HIS A 548 -12.43 -36.59 -20.53
C HIS A 548 -11.47 -37.70 -20.07
N GLU A 549 -10.36 -37.34 -19.40
CA GLU A 549 -9.43 -38.30 -18.78
C GLU A 549 -10.12 -39.12 -17.67
N VAL A 550 -11.01 -38.50 -16.88
CA VAL A 550 -11.82 -39.21 -15.87
C VAL A 550 -12.85 -40.13 -16.53
N GLU A 551 -13.55 -39.68 -17.57
CA GLU A 551 -14.50 -40.51 -18.34
C GLU A 551 -13.84 -41.76 -18.94
N LEU A 552 -12.63 -41.62 -19.49
CA LEU A 552 -11.83 -42.73 -20.01
C LEU A 552 -11.41 -43.71 -18.90
N ARG A 553 -10.98 -43.19 -17.75
CA ARG A 553 -10.62 -44.01 -16.57
C ARG A 553 -11.84 -44.76 -16.02
N ASP A 554 -12.97 -44.09 -15.84
CA ASP A 554 -14.22 -44.69 -15.40
C ASP A 554 -14.71 -45.76 -16.39
N GLY A 555 -14.53 -45.54 -17.70
CA GLY A 555 -14.77 -46.52 -18.73
C GLY A 555 -13.90 -47.78 -18.56
N ARG A 556 -12.59 -47.61 -18.31
CA ARG A 556 -11.67 -48.74 -18.09
C ARG A 556 -11.91 -49.44 -16.74
N ILE A 557 -12.29 -48.71 -15.69
CA ILE A 557 -12.69 -49.28 -14.39
C ILE A 557 -13.91 -50.20 -14.58
N LYS A 558 -14.98 -49.73 -15.24
CA LYS A 558 -16.19 -50.52 -15.50
C LYS A 558 -15.90 -51.80 -16.32
N GLN A 559 -14.97 -51.73 -17.27
CA GLN A 559 -14.49 -52.91 -17.99
C GLN A 559 -13.82 -53.91 -17.03
N LEU A 560 -12.83 -53.45 -16.24
CA LEU A 560 -12.10 -54.29 -15.28
C LEU A 560 -13.04 -54.89 -14.21
N GLU A 561 -14.02 -54.14 -13.73
CA GLU A 561 -15.05 -54.64 -12.81
C GLU A 561 -15.87 -55.78 -13.43
N SER A 562 -16.22 -55.69 -14.71
CA SER A 562 -16.91 -56.77 -15.44
C SER A 562 -16.02 -58.00 -15.67
N GLU A 563 -14.74 -57.79 -16.02
CA GLU A 563 -13.73 -58.86 -16.15
C GLU A 563 -13.55 -59.61 -14.81
N ILE A 564 -13.41 -58.86 -13.70
CA ILE A 564 -13.33 -59.39 -12.33
C ILE A 564 -14.62 -60.12 -11.94
N GLY A 565 -15.81 -59.62 -12.33
CA GLY A 565 -17.08 -60.28 -12.09
C GLY A 565 -17.16 -61.67 -12.76
N ILE A 566 -16.75 -61.77 -14.02
CA ILE A 566 -16.68 -63.03 -14.77
C ILE A 566 -15.68 -64.00 -14.12
N LEU A 567 -14.48 -63.52 -13.79
CA LEU A 567 -13.44 -64.33 -13.15
C LEU A 567 -13.89 -64.85 -11.76
N ARG A 568 -14.56 -64.01 -10.95
CA ARG A 568 -15.17 -64.44 -9.68
C ARG A 568 -16.20 -65.55 -9.89
N GLN A 569 -17.05 -65.45 -10.92
CA GLN A 569 -18.02 -66.51 -11.24
C GLN A 569 -17.33 -67.81 -11.67
N GLN A 570 -16.24 -67.74 -12.45
CA GLN A 570 -15.45 -68.92 -12.83
C GLN A 570 -14.76 -69.57 -11.63
N VAL A 571 -14.17 -68.78 -10.73
CA VAL A 571 -13.55 -69.27 -9.49
C VAL A 571 -14.59 -69.94 -8.58
N ALA A 572 -15.78 -69.35 -8.43
CA ALA A 572 -16.87 -69.95 -7.66
C ALA A 572 -17.31 -71.32 -8.25
N LYS A 573 -17.44 -71.42 -9.58
CA LYS A 573 -17.73 -72.70 -10.28
C LYS A 573 -16.62 -73.74 -10.07
N LYS A 574 -15.35 -73.34 -10.20
CA LYS A 574 -14.18 -74.21 -9.93
C LYS A 574 -14.16 -74.70 -8.49
N LYS A 575 -14.44 -73.83 -7.51
CA LYS A 575 -14.52 -74.20 -6.10
C LYS A 575 -15.65 -75.20 -5.85
N ALA A 576 -16.86 -74.94 -6.33
CA ALA A 576 -17.98 -75.88 -6.16
C ALA A 576 -17.70 -77.27 -6.76
N PHE A 577 -16.97 -77.34 -7.88
CA PHE A 577 -16.49 -78.61 -8.44
C PHE A 577 -15.40 -79.27 -7.57
N GLN A 578 -14.44 -78.50 -7.06
CA GLN A 578 -13.43 -78.99 -6.11
C GLN A 578 -14.07 -79.54 -4.83
N ASP A 579 -15.03 -78.82 -4.25
CA ASP A 579 -15.78 -79.24 -3.06
C ASP A 579 -16.55 -80.57 -3.33
N GLN A 580 -17.13 -80.73 -4.53
CA GLN A 580 -17.76 -81.99 -4.97
C GLN A 580 -16.75 -83.14 -5.14
N VAL A 581 -15.56 -82.88 -5.67
CA VAL A 581 -14.49 -83.89 -5.82
C VAL A 581 -13.96 -84.33 -4.45
N THR A 582 -13.75 -83.38 -3.52
CA THR A 582 -13.37 -83.67 -2.13
C THR A 582 -14.41 -84.56 -1.46
N ALA A 583 -15.69 -84.18 -1.50
CA ALA A 583 -16.76 -84.97 -0.88
C ALA A 583 -16.87 -86.40 -1.46
N LYS A 584 -16.65 -86.60 -2.76
CA LYS A 584 -16.57 -87.94 -3.36
C LYS A 584 -15.34 -88.72 -2.91
N ASN A 585 -14.19 -88.06 -2.76
CA ASN A 585 -12.97 -88.68 -2.26
C ASN A 585 -13.12 -89.12 -0.79
N ASP A 586 -13.74 -88.28 0.05
CA ASP A 586 -14.02 -88.62 1.45
C ASP A 586 -14.95 -89.84 1.60
N ILE A 587 -15.97 -89.97 0.73
CA ILE A 587 -16.83 -91.15 0.66
C ILE A 587 -16.02 -92.38 0.25
N LEU A 588 -15.25 -92.32 -0.83
CA LEU A 588 -14.42 -93.43 -1.31
C LEU A 588 -13.33 -93.84 -0.29
N LEU A 589 -12.79 -92.88 0.48
CA LEU A 589 -11.87 -93.14 1.57
C LEU A 589 -12.56 -93.82 2.76
N LEU A 590 -13.81 -93.46 3.06
CA LEU A 590 -14.61 -94.13 4.09
C LEU A 590 -14.99 -95.56 3.67
N GLU A 591 -15.38 -95.77 2.42
CA GLU A 591 -15.63 -97.11 1.85
C GLU A 591 -14.36 -97.96 1.86
N LYS A 592 -13.21 -97.41 1.44
CA LYS A 592 -11.92 -98.09 1.52
C LYS A 592 -11.55 -98.48 2.95
N ARG A 593 -11.81 -97.63 3.96
CA ARG A 593 -11.57 -97.97 5.37
C ARG A 593 -12.43 -99.17 5.80
N LYS A 594 -13.73 -99.16 5.50
CA LYS A 594 -14.64 -100.27 5.83
C LYS A 594 -14.26 -101.58 5.14
N LEU A 595 -13.81 -101.53 3.89
CA LEU A 595 -13.35 -102.72 3.16
C LEU A 595 -12.03 -103.27 3.71
N LEU A 596 -11.14 -102.40 4.23
CA LEU A 596 -9.92 -102.82 4.93
C LEU A 596 -10.23 -103.41 6.32
N GLU A 597 -11.15 -102.80 7.05
CA GLU A 597 -11.67 -103.26 8.35
C GLU A 597 -12.26 -104.68 8.22
N GLN A 598 -13.15 -104.88 7.23
CA GLN A 598 -13.69 -106.20 6.88
C GLN A 598 -12.62 -107.20 6.42
N LEU A 599 -11.57 -106.75 5.72
CA LEU A 599 -10.47 -107.62 5.33
C LEU A 599 -9.67 -108.09 6.56
N THR A 600 -9.37 -107.18 7.50
CA THR A 600 -8.68 -107.55 8.74
C THR A 600 -9.51 -108.48 9.62
N GLU A 601 -10.84 -108.29 9.72
CA GLU A 601 -11.73 -109.24 10.40
C GLU A 601 -11.66 -110.64 9.77
N GLN A 602 -11.59 -110.74 8.44
CA GLN A 602 -11.44 -112.04 7.76
C GLN A 602 -10.03 -112.63 7.92
N GLU A 603 -8.97 -111.81 7.95
CA GLU A 603 -7.60 -112.27 8.20
C GLU A 603 -7.42 -112.80 9.63
N GLU A 604 -8.04 -112.16 10.63
CA GLU A 604 -8.10 -112.67 12.01
C GLU A 604 -8.88 -113.98 12.10
N LEU A 605 -10.07 -114.08 11.48
CA LEU A 605 -10.83 -115.33 11.42
C LEU A 605 -10.05 -116.46 10.70
N ILE A 606 -9.28 -116.15 9.66
CA ILE A 606 -8.39 -117.12 8.99
C ILE A 606 -7.24 -117.54 9.91
N HIS A 607 -6.69 -116.63 10.72
CA HIS A 607 -5.67 -116.93 11.70
C HIS A 607 -6.18 -117.86 12.81
N ASP A 608 -7.33 -117.56 13.40
CA ASP A 608 -7.97 -118.40 14.43
C ASP A 608 -8.30 -119.79 13.89
N ASN A 609 -8.90 -119.88 12.70
CA ASN A 609 -9.15 -121.16 12.04
C ASN A 609 -7.85 -121.94 11.79
N LYS A 610 -6.75 -121.27 11.40
CA LYS A 610 -5.44 -121.90 11.24
C LYS A 610 -4.89 -122.45 12.57
N CYS A 611 -5.02 -121.70 13.66
CA CYS A 611 -4.62 -122.14 15.01
C CYS A 611 -5.45 -123.36 15.49
N ILE A 612 -6.76 -123.35 15.23
CA ILE A 612 -7.65 -124.50 15.49
C ILE A 612 -7.22 -125.71 14.65
N ILE A 613 -6.96 -125.51 13.34
CA ILE A 613 -6.50 -126.58 12.43
C ILE A 613 -5.17 -127.17 12.90
N SER A 614 -4.19 -126.36 13.30
CA SER A 614 -2.91 -126.87 13.82
C SER A 614 -3.08 -127.63 15.14
N SER A 615 -3.97 -127.19 16.04
CA SER A 615 -4.32 -127.94 17.25
C SER A 615 -4.94 -129.30 16.94
N VAL A 616 -5.89 -129.34 15.99
CA VAL A 616 -6.51 -130.59 15.51
C VAL A 616 -5.48 -131.50 14.82
N GLN A 617 -4.59 -130.96 13.99
CA GLN A 617 -3.50 -131.71 13.35
C GLN A 617 -2.56 -132.35 14.38
N HIS A 618 -2.16 -131.63 15.42
CA HIS A 618 -1.39 -132.21 16.52
C HIS A 618 -2.16 -133.31 17.25
N ARG A 619 -3.47 -133.12 17.52
CA ARG A 619 -4.29 -134.16 18.16
C ARG A 619 -4.43 -135.42 17.29
N ILE A 620 -4.62 -135.27 15.99
CA ILE A 620 -4.64 -136.39 15.02
C ILE A 620 -3.29 -137.11 15.03
N PHE A 621 -2.16 -136.40 14.95
CA PHE A 621 -0.83 -137.00 14.99
C PHE A 621 -0.57 -137.83 16.27
N PHE A 622 -1.03 -137.35 17.43
CA PHE A 622 -0.95 -138.15 18.67
C PHE A 622 -1.84 -139.40 18.61
N LEU A 623 -3.06 -139.30 18.09
CA LEU A 623 -3.98 -140.44 17.94
C LEU A 623 -3.47 -141.46 16.91
N ASP A 624 -2.86 -141.04 15.81
CA ASP A 624 -2.24 -141.93 14.82
C ASP A 624 -1.05 -142.68 15.40
N LYS A 625 -0.24 -142.01 16.24
CA LYS A 625 0.87 -142.65 16.97
C LYS A 625 0.37 -143.68 17.98
N GLU A 626 -0.69 -143.36 18.72
CA GLU A 626 -1.35 -144.28 19.67
C GLU A 626 -1.98 -145.48 18.94
N ASN A 627 -2.72 -145.23 17.85
CA ASN A 627 -3.32 -146.25 16.99
C ASN A 627 -2.26 -147.18 16.38
N LYS A 628 -1.14 -146.64 15.88
CA LYS A 628 -0.01 -147.45 15.41
C LYS A 628 0.59 -148.30 16.53
N GLN A 629 0.76 -147.77 17.74
CA GLN A 629 1.25 -148.53 18.88
C GLN A 629 0.26 -149.64 19.32
N LEU A 630 -1.05 -149.40 19.21
CA LEU A 630 -2.10 -150.41 19.41
C LEU A 630 -2.07 -151.50 18.32
N GLN A 631 -1.80 -151.15 17.05
CA GLN A 631 -1.61 -152.11 15.96
C GLN A 631 -0.36 -152.97 16.17
N GLU A 632 0.78 -152.39 16.58
CA GLU A 632 2.01 -153.11 16.91
C GLU A 632 1.82 -154.06 18.11
N ASN A 633 1.08 -153.63 19.14
CA ASN A 633 0.70 -154.48 20.27
C ASN A 633 -0.26 -155.61 19.86
N SER A 634 -1.25 -155.32 19.02
CA SER A 634 -2.19 -156.32 18.49
C SER A 634 -1.47 -157.39 17.65
N LEU A 635 -0.52 -156.98 16.80
CA LEU A 635 0.33 -157.90 16.05
C LEU A 635 1.18 -158.77 16.98
N ARG A 636 1.78 -158.20 18.03
CA ARG A 636 2.57 -158.93 19.02
C ARG A 636 1.72 -159.96 19.79
N LEU A 637 0.52 -159.58 20.21
CA LEU A 637 -0.43 -160.49 20.85
C LEU A 637 -0.86 -161.62 19.90
N THR A 638 -1.15 -161.30 18.63
CA THR A 638 -1.48 -162.29 17.60
C THR A 638 -0.33 -163.28 17.38
N GLN A 639 0.92 -162.82 17.37
CA GLN A 639 2.10 -163.67 17.29
C GLN A 639 2.28 -164.58 18.51
N GLN A 640 1.93 -164.09 19.72
CA GLN A 640 1.95 -164.90 20.94
C GLN A 640 0.84 -165.97 20.93
N VAL A 641 -0.39 -165.63 20.52
CA VAL A 641 -1.49 -166.59 20.32
C VAL A 641 -1.06 -167.67 19.32
N GLY A 642 -0.56 -167.28 18.14
CA GLY A 642 -0.04 -168.20 17.13
C GLY A 642 1.24 -168.96 17.53
N PHE A 643 1.85 -168.67 18.69
CA PHE A 643 2.91 -169.49 19.29
C PHE A 643 2.31 -170.50 20.28
N LEU A 644 1.35 -170.08 21.11
CA LEU A 644 0.60 -170.93 22.02
C LEU A 644 -0.21 -172.00 21.27
N GLU A 645 -0.85 -171.65 20.16
CA GLU A 645 -1.53 -172.60 19.26
C GLU A 645 -0.59 -173.70 18.75
N ARG A 646 0.65 -173.34 18.36
CA ARG A 646 1.66 -174.32 17.93
C ARG A 646 2.15 -175.20 19.08
N ILE A 647 2.19 -174.70 20.31
CA ILE A 647 2.45 -175.53 21.51
C ILE A 647 1.30 -176.51 21.71
N ILE A 648 0.04 -176.06 21.64
CA ILE A 648 -1.15 -176.91 21.79
C ILE A 648 -1.16 -178.02 20.73
N SER A 649 -0.95 -177.70 19.45
CA SER A 649 -0.90 -178.68 18.37
C SER A 649 0.26 -179.68 18.51
N SER A 650 1.44 -179.24 19.00
CA SER A 650 2.59 -180.14 19.21
C SER A 650 2.51 -180.99 20.49
N ILE A 651 1.61 -180.64 21.42
CA ILE A 651 1.16 -181.52 22.51
C ILE A 651 0.15 -182.55 21.98
N GLN A 652 -0.77 -182.15 21.10
CA GLN A 652 -1.79 -183.05 20.52
C GLN A 652 -1.19 -184.13 19.61
N ILE A 653 -0.18 -183.81 18.79
CA ILE A 653 0.42 -184.76 17.84
C ILE A 653 1.13 -185.95 18.52
N ARG A 654 1.60 -185.80 19.77
CA ARG A 654 2.47 -186.80 20.44
C ARG A 654 1.70 -187.84 21.26
N ARG A 655 0.47 -188.17 20.88
CA ARG A 655 -0.47 -189.00 21.65
C ARG A 655 -1.48 -189.75 20.75
N ALA A 656 -1.02 -190.34 19.64
CA ALA A 656 -1.87 -190.94 18.60
C ALA A 656 -1.65 -192.46 18.45
N GLU A 657 -1.33 -193.13 19.55
CA GLU A 657 -1.00 -194.55 19.65
C GLU A 657 -1.67 -195.15 20.93
N GLU A 658 -2.71 -195.98 20.89
CA GLU A 658 -3.57 -196.37 19.76
C GLU A 658 -5.08 -196.16 20.10
N THR A 659 -5.80 -197.18 20.60
CA THR A 659 -7.28 -197.17 20.67
C THR A 659 -7.90 -197.31 22.07
N SER A 660 -8.85 -196.41 22.34
CA SER A 660 -9.99 -196.52 23.30
C SER A 660 -9.74 -196.75 24.81
N SER A 661 -10.10 -195.77 25.65
CA SER A 661 -10.88 -195.91 26.92
C SER A 661 -10.94 -194.60 27.75
N GLY A 662 -11.85 -194.55 28.75
CA GLY A 662 -11.96 -193.71 29.98
C GLY A 662 -11.45 -192.24 30.02
N ILE A 663 -12.23 -191.23 30.45
CA ILE A 663 -12.59 -190.91 31.87
C ILE A 663 -11.33 -190.74 32.77
N PRO A 664 -11.13 -189.62 33.54
CA PRO A 664 -12.15 -188.79 34.20
C PRO A 664 -12.00 -187.23 34.11
N GLU A 665 -12.99 -186.57 34.71
CA GLU A 665 -13.00 -185.34 35.54
C GLU A 665 -11.81 -184.35 35.54
N PHE A 666 -12.14 -183.05 35.58
CA PHE A 666 -11.54 -182.10 36.54
C PHE A 666 -12.54 -180.97 36.86
N GLU A 667 -13.25 -181.09 38.00
CA GLU A 667 -13.67 -179.88 38.76
C GLU A 667 -12.43 -179.25 39.43
N VAL A 668 -12.60 -178.21 40.26
CA VAL A 668 -11.53 -177.41 40.93
C VAL A 668 -10.95 -176.31 40.02
N PHE A 669 -10.76 -175.05 40.46
CA PHE A 669 -10.91 -174.43 41.79
C PHE A 669 -11.93 -173.29 41.78
N ASN A 670 -12.70 -173.19 42.86
CA ASN A 670 -13.48 -172.00 43.22
C ASN A 670 -13.02 -171.52 44.60
N LYS A 671 -12.32 -170.37 44.69
CA LYS A 671 -12.26 -169.41 45.84
C LYS A 671 -11.02 -168.47 45.88
N ILE A 672 -11.31 -167.17 46.09
CA ILE A 672 -10.69 -166.24 47.09
C ILE A 672 -9.20 -165.84 46.98
N LEU A 673 -8.92 -164.53 46.77
CA LEU A 673 -8.50 -163.50 47.77
C LEU A 673 -8.62 -162.10 47.06
N PRO A 674 -8.11 -160.91 47.49
CA PRO A 674 -8.91 -159.67 47.39
C PRO A 674 -8.17 -158.46 46.76
N LEU A 675 -8.75 -157.26 46.93
CA LEU A 675 -8.15 -155.91 47.12
C LEU A 675 -6.68 -155.63 46.67
N PRO A 676 -6.42 -154.43 46.11
CA PRO A 676 -6.58 -153.22 46.94
C PRO A 676 -7.28 -152.02 46.32
N ARG A 677 -7.91 -151.23 47.20
CA ARG A 677 -8.07 -149.78 47.02
C ARG A 677 -6.72 -149.09 47.27
N SER A 678 -6.26 -148.31 46.31
CA SER A 678 -5.60 -147.02 46.58
C SER A 678 -5.91 -146.09 45.38
N SER A 679 -6.14 -144.79 45.49
CA SER A 679 -5.71 -143.77 46.46
C SER A 679 -4.23 -143.42 46.34
N PHE A 680 -3.92 -142.50 45.42
CA PHE A 680 -2.73 -141.66 45.56
C PHE A 680 -3.08 -140.19 45.29
N SER A 681 -2.98 -139.39 46.34
CA SER A 681 -3.00 -137.93 46.29
C SER A 681 -1.63 -137.39 45.85
N GLY A 682 -1.58 -136.17 45.32
CA GLY A 682 -0.35 -135.61 44.77
C GLY A 682 0.68 -135.14 45.81
N THR A 683 1.95 -135.26 45.42
CA THR A 683 3.16 -134.52 45.85
C THR A 683 4.11 -134.57 44.64
N GLY A 684 4.91 -133.58 44.25
CA GLY A 684 5.20 -132.29 44.87
C GLY A 684 6.71 -132.04 44.97
N LEU A 685 7.38 -131.80 43.83
CA LEU A 685 8.79 -131.42 43.65
C LEU A 685 8.90 -130.83 42.23
N ALA A 686 9.28 -129.59 41.91
CA ALA A 686 10.03 -128.51 42.58
C ALA A 686 11.57 -128.64 42.54
N GLN A 687 12.23 -127.54 42.13
CA GLN A 687 13.68 -127.34 41.92
C GLN A 687 14.27 -128.18 40.75
N SER A 688 15.24 -127.71 39.94
CA SER A 688 15.96 -126.42 39.83
C SER A 688 16.66 -126.35 38.45
N ALA A 689 17.20 -125.26 37.90
CA ALA A 689 17.23 -123.83 38.25
C ALA A 689 17.71 -122.99 37.03
N GLY A 690 17.51 -121.67 37.05
CA GLY A 690 18.17 -120.68 36.18
C GLY A 690 17.57 -120.55 34.76
N SER A 691 17.43 -119.36 34.17
CA SER A 691 17.67 -117.99 34.64
C SER A 691 16.54 -117.11 34.05
N LEU A 692 15.82 -116.27 34.80
CA LEU A 692 16.26 -114.97 35.32
C LEU A 692 17.08 -114.14 34.31
N GLN A 693 16.48 -113.08 33.77
CA GLN A 693 16.81 -111.74 34.25
C GLN A 693 15.65 -110.76 34.04
N GLU A 694 15.28 -110.05 35.09
CA GLU A 694 14.39 -108.89 35.02
C GLU A 694 15.21 -107.62 34.72
N THR A 695 14.59 -106.64 34.05
CA THR A 695 14.89 -105.22 34.27
C THR A 695 13.59 -104.43 34.25
N GLU A 696 13.29 -103.79 35.37
CA GLU A 696 12.14 -102.90 35.56
C GLU A 696 12.53 -101.42 35.27
N GLU A 697 11.53 -100.54 35.32
CA GLU A 697 11.64 -99.09 35.58
C GLU A 697 12.05 -98.06 34.49
N ARG A 698 11.25 -96.97 34.48
CA ARG A 698 11.57 -95.53 34.24
C ARG A 698 11.78 -94.96 32.81
N LYS A 699 10.73 -94.22 32.40
CA LYS A 699 10.68 -92.76 32.10
C LYS A 699 11.86 -92.03 31.42
N SER A 700 11.46 -91.19 30.45
CA SER A 700 11.95 -89.83 30.10
C SER A 700 13.03 -89.60 29.01
N GLU A 701 12.62 -88.76 28.04
CA GLU A 701 13.32 -87.60 27.41
C GLU A 701 14.47 -87.74 26.37
N GLU A 702 14.21 -87.16 25.17
CA GLU A 702 15.09 -86.81 24.03
C GLU A 702 15.92 -87.95 23.38
N VAL A 703 16.62 -87.81 22.23
CA VAL A 703 16.94 -86.68 21.30
C VAL A 703 16.75 -87.21 19.84
N ALA A 704 16.63 -86.44 18.74
CA ALA A 704 16.77 -85.01 18.47
C ALA A 704 15.94 -84.54 17.22
N ASN A 705 16.13 -83.26 16.84
CA ASN A 705 15.52 -82.55 15.69
C ASN A 705 16.39 -82.66 14.41
N PRO A 706 15.94 -82.30 13.18
CA PRO A 706 15.90 -80.87 12.80
C PRO A 706 14.85 -80.40 11.73
N LYS A 707 14.48 -79.10 11.80
CA LYS A 707 13.88 -78.20 10.75
C LYS A 707 12.33 -78.09 10.57
N PHE A 708 11.71 -77.24 11.40
CA PHE A 708 11.06 -75.94 11.05
C PHE A 708 10.52 -75.67 9.61
N PRO A 709 9.50 -74.77 9.39
CA PRO A 709 8.41 -74.32 10.30
C PRO A 709 7.07 -73.77 9.67
N LYS A 710 6.10 -73.45 10.55
CA LYS A 710 5.03 -72.40 10.42
C LYS A 710 3.90 -72.65 9.39
N SER A 711 2.69 -72.10 9.55
CA SER A 711 2.26 -70.88 10.26
C SER A 711 0.97 -71.00 11.10
N LEU A 712 0.74 -70.01 11.98
CA LEU A 712 -0.52 -69.80 12.73
C LEU A 712 -1.44 -68.82 11.99
N THR A 713 -2.73 -68.79 12.34
CA THR A 713 -3.41 -67.51 12.67
C THR A 713 -4.68 -67.75 13.50
N CYS A 714 -5.05 -66.78 14.35
CA CYS A 714 -6.21 -66.86 15.23
C CYS A 714 -6.77 -65.46 15.58
N SER A 715 -8.10 -65.37 15.72
CA SER A 715 -8.92 -64.41 16.48
C SER A 715 -8.63 -62.88 16.52
N GLN A 716 -9.68 -62.13 16.15
CA GLN A 716 -10.19 -60.88 16.77
C GLN A 716 -9.40 -59.53 16.81
N ASN A 717 -10.09 -58.53 16.26
CA ASN A 717 -10.47 -57.23 16.86
C ASN A 717 -9.44 -56.19 17.38
N SER A 718 -9.48 -55.04 16.69
CA SER A 718 -9.62 -53.67 17.26
C SER A 718 -8.38 -52.82 17.66
N LYS A 719 -8.56 -51.52 17.34
CA LYS A 719 -8.00 -50.26 17.89
C LYS A 719 -6.71 -49.63 17.30
N ALA A 720 -6.91 -48.36 16.94
CA ALA A 720 -5.99 -47.21 16.93
C ALA A 720 -4.83 -47.15 15.90
N GLY A 721 -4.77 -46.02 15.18
CA GLY A 721 -3.69 -45.65 14.25
C GLY A 721 -4.14 -44.47 13.38
N TYR A 722 -3.64 -43.26 13.65
CA TYR A 722 -4.03 -42.04 12.93
C TYR A 722 -3.39 -41.93 11.54
N ILE A 723 -4.09 -41.29 10.60
CA ILE A 723 -3.54 -40.27 9.69
C ILE A 723 -4.72 -39.45 9.12
N ASN A 724 -4.49 -38.15 8.88
CA ASN A 724 -5.55 -37.19 8.55
C ASN A 724 -5.90 -37.20 7.05
N VAL A 725 -7.19 -37.33 6.72
CA VAL A 725 -7.77 -36.85 5.44
C VAL A 725 -9.06 -36.10 5.76
N ALA A 726 -8.96 -34.81 6.05
CA ALA A 726 -10.10 -33.94 6.26
C ALA A 726 -10.62 -33.43 4.90
N SER A 727 -11.74 -33.97 4.43
CA SER A 727 -12.51 -33.36 3.35
C SER A 727 -13.29 -32.16 3.90
N LEU A 728 -13.25 -31.02 3.21
CA LEU A 728 -14.20 -29.93 3.44
C LEU A 728 -15.07 -29.78 2.20
N LYS A 729 -16.40 -29.90 2.39
CA LYS A 729 -17.39 -29.49 1.40
C LYS A 729 -17.69 -28.01 1.57
N GLU A 730 -18.06 -27.36 0.47
CA GLU A 730 -18.72 -26.06 0.53
C GLU A 730 -20.04 -26.16 1.33
N THR A 731 -20.30 -25.20 2.21
CA THR A 731 -21.67 -24.82 2.55
C THR A 731 -21.71 -23.34 2.92
N HIS A 732 -22.50 -22.55 2.21
CA HIS A 732 -22.84 -21.20 2.64
C HIS A 732 -23.78 -21.26 3.86
N CYS A 733 -23.51 -20.47 4.88
CA CYS A 733 -24.58 -19.74 5.58
C CYS A 733 -24.06 -18.42 6.18
N VAL A 734 -24.98 -17.54 6.53
CA VAL A 734 -24.72 -16.19 7.03
C VAL A 734 -24.87 -16.17 8.54
N GLN A 735 -23.92 -15.56 9.26
CA GLN A 735 -24.27 -14.79 10.45
C GLN A 735 -23.24 -13.68 10.74
N GLU A 736 -23.74 -12.46 10.95
CA GLU A 736 -22.96 -11.33 11.46
C GLU A 736 -22.86 -11.43 12.98
N GLN A 737 -21.69 -11.14 13.56
CA GLN A 737 -21.63 -10.61 14.91
C GLN A 737 -20.33 -9.82 15.17
N ASP A 738 -20.45 -8.50 15.31
CA ASP A 738 -19.39 -7.67 15.86
C ASP A 738 -19.17 -8.00 17.34
N GLN A 739 -17.91 -8.07 17.77
CA GLN A 739 -17.56 -7.83 19.18
C GLN A 739 -16.22 -7.11 19.32
N LYS A 740 -16.16 -6.24 20.33
CA LYS A 740 -15.03 -5.35 20.63
C LYS A 740 -14.02 -6.03 21.55
N SER A 741 -12.74 -5.75 21.31
CA SER A 741 -11.71 -5.52 22.34
C SER A 741 -10.91 -4.31 21.83
N GLU A 742 -10.67 -3.24 22.59
CA GLU A 742 -9.90 -3.18 23.84
C GLU A 742 -8.43 -3.59 23.65
N LEU A 743 -7.68 -2.72 22.96
CA LEU A 743 -6.46 -2.08 23.48
C LEU A 743 -6.20 -0.75 22.73
#